data_AF-A0A1W9TSV3-F1
#
_entry.id   AF-A0A1W9TSV3-F1
#
_cell.length_a   1.000
_cell.length_b   1.000
_cell.length_c   1.000
_cell.angle_alpha   90.00
_cell.angle_beta   90.00
_cell.angle_gamma   90.00
#
_symmetry.space_group_name_H-M   'P 1'
#
loop_
_entity.id
_entity.type
_entity.pdbx_description
1 polymer ?
#
loop_
_entity_poly.entity_id
_entity_poly.type
_entity_poly.pdbx_seq_one_letter_code
_entity_poly.pdbx_strand_id
1 'polypeptide(L)'
;MAQTTDKLRNIALVSHGGAGKTSLAEIMLFKAGATKRLGRIEDGNTTMDFQPEELKRQNSLITGFHNMDWKKHTITLMDTPGDQNVFSNAKTCMLAADGVILLVDATDGVNIRTEQAAEYAQEYNQSVMIFINKLDRERSNFTTSLQSVRDTLTPTPVLIQLPIGTEADFKGIINLISKKAYTYDEKGKASVIDIPEDLTDLVETERETLVEGIAESDDELLERYLEGEKITDEELQAALKKGIVTRQLAPVLCGSALSNIGIDTLCDFICDYMPSPIDRGSWRATDENGEGEIIKNPDENEPFSAFVFQTIIDPYAGRLSIFRIVSGTLGKDGNFYNVNKEAKERFTQLMEIAGKEQKTITSAGPGSIVAVAKLKDTVTGDTICDEDNKVLFKAPEPIHPVITFAVSAKSKGDEDKLFSSLVKLMEEDTALQLERNRETSEILLSGGGLVHIETTVAKLKRQFNVEVEIKTPKVPYRETIKKKVRVQGKHKKQSGGHGQYGDCFIVMEPLPRGGGFEFVDAIVGGVIPRQYIPAVEKGVVEASAKGVLAGFPCVDFKVTVDYGSYHAVDSSEMAFKVAGSIAYKKAAIDAKPILLEPIMEVSVIAPDEYMGDLMGDLNSRRGRVLGMDAAGKKQIIKANVPMAEFLKYAPDLRSMTQGSGTFTMKFSHYDEVPSEIAEKVIEKEKKAQEND
;
A
#
# COMPACT_ATOMS: atom_id res chain seq x y z
N MET A 1 -22.62 -6.08 -29.44
CA MET A 1 -21.52 -6.26 -30.40
C MET A 1 -20.24 -6.15 -29.58
N ALA A 2 -19.28 -7.06 -29.77
CA ALA A 2 -18.00 -6.96 -29.08
C ALA A 2 -17.37 -5.57 -29.38
N GLN A 3 -16.85 -4.92 -28.34
CA GLN A 3 -16.12 -3.66 -28.51
C GLN A 3 -14.90 -3.94 -29.38
N THR A 4 -14.69 -3.09 -30.38
CA THR A 4 -13.54 -3.20 -31.28
C THR A 4 -12.31 -2.68 -30.53
N THR A 5 -11.27 -3.51 -30.42
CA THR A 5 -10.11 -3.23 -29.56
C THR A 5 -9.42 -1.90 -29.90
N ASP A 6 -9.42 -1.47 -31.15
CA ASP A 6 -8.89 -0.16 -31.62
C ASP A 6 -9.66 1.05 -31.07
N LYS A 7 -10.91 0.85 -30.65
CA LYS A 7 -11.80 1.92 -30.15
C LYS A 7 -11.95 1.95 -28.64
N LEU A 8 -11.25 1.06 -27.93
CA LEU A 8 -11.18 1.06 -26.48
C LEU A 8 -10.14 2.07 -25.99
N ARG A 9 -10.44 2.76 -24.90
CA ARG A 9 -9.49 3.59 -24.16
C ARG A 9 -9.63 3.28 -22.67
N ASN A 10 -8.70 2.52 -22.10
CA ASN A 10 -8.70 2.30 -20.65
C ASN A 10 -7.83 3.37 -20.00
N ILE A 11 -8.45 4.26 -19.23
CA ILE A 11 -7.82 5.45 -18.69
C ILE A 11 -7.90 5.46 -17.17
N ALA A 12 -6.75 5.50 -16.51
CA ALA A 12 -6.67 5.73 -15.06
C ALA A 12 -6.50 7.23 -14.77
N LEU A 13 -7.31 7.76 -13.85
CA LEU A 13 -7.15 9.10 -13.29
C LEU A 13 -6.31 9.00 -12.04
N VAL A 14 -5.14 9.64 -12.01
CA VAL A 14 -4.17 9.50 -10.92
C VAL A 14 -3.59 10.85 -10.53
N SER A 15 -3.48 11.10 -9.24
CA SER A 15 -2.95 12.32 -8.61
C SER A 15 -3.11 12.22 -7.10
N HIS A 16 -2.57 13.17 -6.36
CA HIS A 16 -2.81 13.34 -4.93
C HIS A 16 -4.29 13.58 -4.57
N GLY A 17 -4.61 13.33 -3.30
CA GLY A 17 -5.93 13.61 -2.74
C GLY A 17 -6.33 15.08 -2.95
N GLY A 18 -7.56 15.32 -3.41
CA GLY A 18 -8.06 16.68 -3.61
C GLY A 18 -7.84 17.28 -5.00
N ALA A 19 -6.99 16.73 -5.88
CA ALA A 19 -6.75 17.27 -7.24
C ALA A 19 -7.97 17.24 -8.20
N GLY A 20 -9.08 16.62 -7.78
CA GLY A 20 -10.35 16.60 -8.51
C GLY A 20 -10.54 15.41 -9.47
N LYS A 21 -9.91 14.26 -9.19
CA LYS A 21 -10.03 13.03 -10.00
C LYS A 21 -11.48 12.56 -10.13
N THR A 22 -12.16 12.36 -9.00
CA THR A 22 -13.58 11.98 -8.94
C THR A 22 -14.47 13.02 -9.60
N SER A 23 -14.24 14.30 -9.33
CA SER A 23 -15.00 15.37 -9.98
C SER A 23 -14.85 15.35 -11.51
N LEU A 24 -13.63 15.07 -12.00
CA LEU A 24 -13.36 14.92 -13.44
C LEU A 24 -14.06 13.69 -14.02
N ALA A 25 -14.02 12.55 -13.33
CA ALA A 25 -14.73 11.35 -13.74
C ALA A 25 -16.24 11.59 -13.85
N GLU A 26 -16.86 12.17 -12.83
CA GLU A 26 -18.30 12.44 -12.81
C GLU A 26 -18.75 13.38 -13.93
N ILE A 27 -17.98 14.44 -14.21
CA ILE A 27 -18.34 15.38 -15.28
C ILE A 27 -18.14 14.77 -16.68
N MET A 28 -17.12 13.92 -16.87
CA MET A 28 -16.93 13.17 -18.11
C MET A 28 -18.10 12.21 -18.35
N LEU A 29 -18.51 11.45 -17.33
CA LEU A 29 -19.67 10.55 -17.40
C LEU A 29 -20.96 11.30 -17.72
N PHE A 30 -21.16 12.46 -17.09
CA PHE A 30 -22.33 13.30 -17.33
C PHE A 30 -22.34 13.88 -18.75
N LYS A 31 -21.23 14.43 -19.24
CA LYS A 31 -21.12 14.96 -20.62
C LYS A 31 -21.36 13.89 -21.67
N ALA A 32 -20.88 12.67 -21.43
CA ALA A 32 -21.12 11.54 -22.32
C ALA A 32 -22.56 11.00 -22.28
N GLY A 33 -23.38 11.47 -21.33
CA GLY A 33 -24.73 10.96 -21.10
C GLY A 33 -24.77 9.56 -20.47
N ALA A 34 -23.63 9.07 -19.97
CA ALA A 34 -23.55 7.80 -19.22
C ALA A 34 -24.31 7.91 -17.89
N THR A 35 -24.28 9.08 -17.26
CA THR A 35 -25.08 9.42 -16.08
C THR A 35 -26.08 10.52 -16.39
N LYS A 36 -27.29 10.43 -15.81
CA LYS A 36 -28.36 11.42 -16.03
C LYS A 36 -28.21 12.69 -15.18
N ARG A 37 -27.39 12.63 -14.13
CA ARG A 37 -27.13 13.72 -13.19
C ARG A 37 -25.62 13.85 -13.00
N LEU A 38 -25.16 15.07 -12.76
CA LEU A 38 -23.80 15.32 -12.36
C LEU A 38 -23.60 14.87 -10.91
N GLY A 39 -22.65 13.98 -10.68
CA GLY A 39 -22.23 13.57 -9.34
C GLY A 39 -21.37 14.64 -8.66
N ARG A 40 -21.59 14.85 -7.37
CA ARG A 40 -20.82 15.75 -6.50
C ARG A 40 -20.48 15.04 -5.20
N ILE A 41 -19.22 15.16 -4.80
CA ILE A 41 -18.68 14.56 -3.57
C ILE A 41 -19.40 15.13 -2.35
N GLU A 42 -19.64 16.45 -2.34
CA GLU A 42 -20.30 17.16 -1.25
C GLU A 42 -21.74 16.69 -1.02
N ASP A 43 -22.43 16.33 -2.11
CA ASP A 43 -23.81 15.83 -2.08
C ASP A 43 -23.88 14.31 -1.79
N GLY A 44 -22.73 13.63 -1.70
CA GLY A 44 -22.63 12.19 -1.47
C GLY A 44 -23.35 11.35 -2.53
N ASN A 45 -23.37 11.84 -3.78
CA ASN A 45 -24.23 11.32 -4.84
C ASN A 45 -23.46 10.85 -6.09
N THR A 46 -22.13 10.78 -5.96
CA THR A 46 -21.14 10.29 -6.92
C THR A 46 -21.41 8.85 -7.34
N THR A 47 -20.98 8.55 -8.56
CA THR A 47 -21.05 7.24 -9.22
C THR A 47 -19.80 6.41 -8.93
N MET A 48 -18.62 7.05 -8.89
CA MET A 48 -17.33 6.37 -8.63
C MET A 48 -17.10 6.10 -7.14
N ASP A 49 -17.27 7.11 -6.29
CA ASP A 49 -17.18 7.00 -4.84
C ASP A 49 -18.56 6.68 -4.25
N PHE A 50 -18.87 5.40 -4.03
CA PHE A 50 -20.21 4.98 -3.56
C PHE A 50 -20.19 4.19 -2.25
N GLN A 51 -19.01 3.88 -1.70
CA GLN A 51 -18.95 3.19 -0.42
C GLN A 51 -19.24 4.15 0.75
N PRO A 52 -19.98 3.72 1.79
CA PRO A 52 -20.24 4.54 2.98
C PRO A 52 -19.00 5.20 3.61
N GLU A 53 -17.85 4.53 3.58
CA GLU A 53 -16.58 5.02 4.10
C GLU A 53 -16.03 6.18 3.26
N GLU A 54 -16.18 6.10 1.93
CA GLU A 54 -15.79 7.16 0.98
C GLU A 54 -16.72 8.37 1.13
N LEU A 55 -18.03 8.15 1.19
CA LEU A 55 -19.04 9.20 1.40
C LEU A 55 -18.81 9.94 2.72
N LYS A 56 -18.47 9.22 3.80
CA LYS A 56 -18.20 9.80 5.11
C LYS A 56 -16.90 10.62 5.13
N ARG A 57 -15.88 10.18 4.40
CA ARG A 57 -14.56 10.85 4.35
C ARG A 57 -14.46 11.90 3.23
N GLN A 58 -15.39 11.91 2.29
CA GLN A 58 -15.35 12.72 1.06
C GLN A 58 -14.03 12.53 0.29
N ASN A 59 -13.55 11.28 0.23
CA ASN A 59 -12.31 10.90 -0.43
C ASN A 59 -12.38 9.46 -0.91
N SER A 60 -11.85 9.18 -2.10
CA SER A 60 -11.79 7.85 -2.69
C SER A 60 -10.87 6.93 -1.89
N LEU A 61 -11.32 5.70 -1.63
CA LEU A 61 -10.57 4.69 -0.87
C LEU A 61 -10.29 3.45 -1.72
N ILE A 62 -11.16 3.16 -2.68
CA ILE A 62 -10.98 2.13 -3.69
C ILE A 62 -11.05 2.74 -5.08
N THR A 63 -10.53 2.02 -6.07
CA THR A 63 -10.67 2.45 -7.46
C THR A 63 -12.10 2.22 -7.93
N GLY A 64 -12.74 3.27 -8.46
CA GLY A 64 -14.05 3.21 -9.10
C GLY A 64 -13.93 2.99 -10.61
N PHE A 65 -14.82 2.19 -11.20
CA PHE A 65 -14.81 1.87 -12.63
C PHE A 65 -16.10 2.28 -13.31
N HIS A 66 -16.02 2.88 -14.49
CA HIS A 66 -17.20 3.13 -15.31
C HIS A 66 -16.84 3.29 -16.78
N ASN A 67 -17.69 2.74 -17.65
CA ASN A 67 -17.56 2.88 -19.10
C ASN A 67 -18.40 4.05 -19.61
N MET A 68 -17.90 4.80 -20.58
CA MET A 68 -18.66 5.82 -21.31
C MET A 68 -18.37 5.77 -22.79
N ASP A 69 -19.38 6.06 -23.61
CA ASP A 69 -19.21 6.16 -25.06
C ASP A 69 -18.99 7.62 -25.46
N TRP A 70 -17.92 7.89 -26.21
CA TRP A 70 -17.60 9.21 -26.73
C TRP A 70 -17.10 9.09 -28.17
N LYS A 71 -17.71 9.80 -29.12
CA LYS A 71 -17.35 9.77 -30.56
C LYS A 71 -17.05 8.37 -31.11
N LYS A 72 -17.95 7.40 -30.85
CA LYS A 72 -17.85 5.98 -31.28
C LYS A 72 -16.69 5.19 -30.65
N HIS A 73 -16.02 5.75 -29.65
CA HIS A 73 -15.06 5.06 -28.80
C HIS A 73 -15.72 4.73 -27.47
N THR A 74 -15.24 3.69 -26.81
CA THR A 74 -15.59 3.40 -25.42
C THR A 74 -14.39 3.74 -24.54
N ILE A 75 -14.60 4.64 -23.60
CA ILE A 75 -13.62 5.03 -22.59
C ILE A 75 -14.00 4.33 -21.28
N THR A 76 -13.10 3.49 -20.78
CA THR A 76 -13.19 2.91 -19.43
C THR A 76 -12.41 3.83 -18.49
N LEU A 77 -13.11 4.47 -17.56
CA LEU A 77 -12.50 5.32 -16.53
C LEU A 77 -12.22 4.50 -15.27
N MET A 78 -11.02 4.68 -14.73
CA MET A 78 -10.62 4.19 -13.42
C MET A 78 -10.29 5.40 -12.54
N ASP A 79 -11.19 5.73 -11.62
CA ASP A 79 -10.95 6.80 -10.64
C ASP A 79 -10.19 6.21 -9.46
N THR A 80 -8.88 6.52 -9.36
CA THR A 80 -8.00 5.88 -8.36
C THR A 80 -7.90 6.70 -7.08
N PRO A 81 -7.68 6.07 -5.91
CA PRO A 81 -7.49 6.79 -4.66
C PRO A 81 -6.18 7.60 -4.68
N GLY A 82 -6.27 8.88 -4.29
CA GLY A 82 -5.10 9.77 -4.17
C GLY A 82 -4.50 9.86 -2.77
N ASP A 83 -5.13 9.20 -1.79
CA ASP A 83 -4.66 9.17 -0.41
C ASP A 83 -3.53 8.15 -0.27
N GLN A 84 -2.41 8.60 0.31
CA GLN A 84 -1.22 7.78 0.54
C GLN A 84 -1.47 6.49 1.32
N ASN A 85 -2.48 6.46 2.19
CA ASN A 85 -2.75 5.33 3.06
C ASN A 85 -3.31 4.14 2.29
N VAL A 86 -3.93 4.38 1.12
CA VAL A 86 -4.63 3.40 0.26
C VAL A 86 -4.13 3.42 -1.18
N PHE A 87 -2.97 4.05 -1.42
CA PHE A 87 -2.38 4.17 -2.76
C PHE A 87 -1.96 2.81 -3.36
N SER A 88 -1.84 1.76 -2.55
CA SER A 88 -1.61 0.39 -3.02
C SER A 88 -2.69 -0.04 -4.02
N ASN A 89 -3.95 0.30 -3.73
CA ASN A 89 -5.07 0.00 -4.63
C ASN A 89 -4.93 0.73 -5.97
N ALA A 90 -4.54 2.01 -5.95
CA ALA A 90 -4.26 2.78 -7.17
C ALA A 90 -3.13 2.12 -7.99
N LYS A 91 -2.01 1.77 -7.35
CA LYS A 91 -0.87 1.11 -8.00
C LYS A 91 -1.29 -0.18 -8.72
N THR A 92 -2.07 -1.05 -8.07
CA THR A 92 -2.49 -2.31 -8.68
C THR A 92 -3.49 -2.10 -9.83
N CYS A 93 -4.47 -1.19 -9.66
CA CYS A 93 -5.47 -0.93 -10.69
C CYS A 93 -4.89 -0.19 -11.89
N MET A 94 -3.90 0.68 -11.68
CA MET A 94 -3.21 1.40 -12.75
C MET A 94 -2.68 0.43 -13.81
N LEU A 95 -2.11 -0.73 -13.44
CA LEU A 95 -1.59 -1.71 -14.40
C LEU A 95 -2.62 -2.14 -15.47
N ALA A 96 -3.92 -2.09 -15.13
CA ALA A 96 -5.01 -2.41 -16.03
C ALA A 96 -5.32 -1.31 -17.07
N ALA A 97 -4.78 -0.09 -16.95
CA ALA A 97 -5.04 1.00 -17.89
C ALA A 97 -4.10 0.97 -19.12
N ASP A 98 -4.53 1.52 -20.25
CA ASP A 98 -3.67 1.74 -21.42
C ASP A 98 -2.91 3.05 -21.33
N GLY A 99 -3.56 4.06 -20.76
CA GLY A 99 -2.96 5.35 -20.48
C GLY A 99 -3.45 5.91 -19.16
N VAL A 100 -2.71 6.91 -18.68
CA VAL A 100 -2.95 7.59 -17.41
C VAL A 100 -3.20 9.06 -17.70
N ILE A 101 -4.23 9.63 -17.05
CA ILE A 101 -4.38 11.08 -16.93
C ILE A 101 -3.88 11.46 -15.54
N LEU A 102 -2.75 12.15 -15.53
CA LEU A 102 -2.13 12.71 -14.36
C LEU A 102 -2.73 14.08 -14.08
N LEU A 103 -3.55 14.18 -13.04
CA LEU A 103 -4.16 15.46 -12.67
C LEU A 103 -3.16 16.29 -11.87
N VAL A 104 -3.08 17.59 -12.19
CA VAL A 104 -2.28 18.57 -11.47
C VAL A 104 -3.21 19.66 -10.99
N ASP A 105 -3.17 20.00 -9.70
CA ASP A 105 -3.93 21.12 -9.15
C ASP A 105 -3.22 22.42 -9.57
N ALA A 106 -3.93 23.34 -10.22
CA ALA A 106 -3.36 24.61 -10.65
C ALA A 106 -2.87 25.51 -9.49
N THR A 107 -3.23 25.19 -8.24
CA THR A 107 -2.82 25.91 -7.03
C THR A 107 -1.51 25.34 -6.46
N ASP A 108 -1.42 24.01 -6.40
CA ASP A 108 -0.35 23.31 -5.69
C ASP A 108 0.76 22.82 -6.64
N GLY A 109 0.48 22.70 -7.94
CA GLY A 109 1.40 22.17 -8.93
C GLY A 109 1.67 20.67 -8.77
N VAL A 110 2.83 20.23 -9.24
CA VAL A 110 3.28 18.83 -9.09
C VAL A 110 3.67 18.56 -7.64
N ASN A 111 3.23 17.41 -7.13
CA ASN A 111 3.67 16.92 -5.82
C ASN A 111 4.25 15.51 -5.90
N ILE A 112 4.77 15.03 -4.77
CA ILE A 112 5.42 13.72 -4.67
C ILE A 112 4.53 12.57 -5.15
N ARG A 113 3.20 12.65 -4.97
CA ARG A 113 2.28 11.58 -5.41
C ARG A 113 2.04 11.64 -6.91
N THR A 114 2.00 12.83 -7.48
CA THR A 114 1.99 13.06 -8.92
C THR A 114 3.28 12.49 -9.54
N GLU A 115 4.44 12.67 -8.92
CA GLU A 115 5.70 12.05 -9.35
C GLU A 115 5.65 10.52 -9.27
N GLN A 116 5.27 9.95 -8.13
CA GLN A 116 5.16 8.50 -7.96
C GLN A 116 4.19 7.87 -8.96
N ALA A 117 3.08 8.54 -9.26
CA ALA A 117 2.15 8.09 -10.29
C ALA A 117 2.79 8.06 -11.68
N ALA A 118 3.61 9.05 -12.02
CA ALA A 118 4.38 9.07 -13.26
C ALA A 118 5.44 7.94 -13.29
N GLU A 119 6.14 7.70 -12.19
CA GLU A 119 7.08 6.57 -12.04
C GLU A 119 6.38 5.22 -12.28
N TYR A 120 5.18 5.02 -11.71
CA TYR A 120 4.40 3.78 -11.94
C TYR A 120 3.89 3.67 -13.37
N ALA A 121 3.45 4.77 -13.99
CA ALA A 121 3.06 4.76 -15.40
C ALA A 121 4.24 4.33 -16.30
N GLN A 122 5.46 4.79 -15.97
CA GLN A 122 6.68 4.36 -16.66
C GLN A 122 6.98 2.88 -16.40
N GLU A 123 6.91 2.42 -15.15
CA GLU A 123 7.08 0.99 -14.77
C GLU A 123 6.13 0.08 -15.55
N TYR A 124 4.89 0.52 -15.77
CA TYR A 124 3.83 -0.25 -16.43
C TYR A 124 3.73 -0.01 -17.94
N ASN A 125 4.69 0.72 -18.52
CA ASN A 125 4.74 1.02 -19.94
C ASN A 125 3.48 1.74 -20.46
N GLN A 126 2.97 2.71 -19.71
CA GLN A 126 1.73 3.44 -20.01
C GLN A 126 2.02 4.84 -20.54
N SER A 127 1.19 5.31 -21.48
CA SER A 127 1.24 6.72 -21.93
C SER A 127 0.64 7.63 -20.87
N VAL A 128 1.26 8.79 -20.67
CA VAL A 128 0.82 9.80 -19.69
C VAL A 128 0.29 11.01 -20.41
N MET A 129 -0.92 11.44 -20.07
CA MET A 129 -1.46 12.76 -20.35
C MET A 129 -1.53 13.56 -19.05
N ILE A 130 -1.28 14.86 -19.11
CA ILE A 130 -1.35 15.75 -17.95
C ILE A 130 -2.56 16.65 -18.11
N PHE A 131 -3.36 16.76 -17.04
CA PHE A 131 -4.50 17.68 -17.01
C PHE A 131 -4.36 18.64 -15.82
N ILE A 132 -4.08 19.91 -16.12
CA ILE A 132 -4.03 20.97 -15.12
C ILE A 132 -5.47 21.42 -14.83
N ASN A 133 -5.96 21.03 -13.66
CA ASN A 133 -7.34 21.22 -13.21
C ASN A 133 -7.45 22.41 -12.25
N LYS A 134 -8.70 22.81 -11.95
CA LYS A 134 -9.06 23.85 -10.97
C LYS A 134 -8.52 25.24 -11.28
N LEU A 135 -8.43 25.57 -12.56
CA LEU A 135 -8.05 26.92 -12.99
C LEU A 135 -9.06 27.99 -12.55
N ASP A 136 -10.26 27.60 -12.16
CA ASP A 136 -11.32 28.46 -11.62
C ASP A 136 -11.13 28.85 -10.14
N ARG A 137 -10.14 28.29 -9.43
CA ARG A 137 -9.92 28.61 -8.01
C ARG A 137 -9.07 29.86 -7.81
N GLU A 138 -9.32 30.54 -6.70
CA GLU A 138 -8.42 31.60 -6.22
C GLU A 138 -7.00 31.05 -6.04
N ARG A 139 -6.00 31.85 -6.41
CA ARG A 139 -4.56 31.51 -6.42
C ARG A 139 -4.17 30.45 -7.43
N SER A 140 -5.05 30.05 -8.35
CA SER A 140 -4.66 29.19 -9.45
C SER A 140 -3.64 29.91 -10.34
N ASN A 141 -2.56 29.23 -10.70
CA ASN A 141 -1.56 29.77 -11.60
C ASN A 141 -1.13 28.70 -12.61
N PHE A 142 -1.63 28.85 -13.84
CA PHE A 142 -1.33 27.94 -14.93
C PHE A 142 0.16 27.91 -15.26
N THR A 143 0.81 29.07 -15.36
CA THR A 143 2.23 29.17 -15.75
C THR A 143 3.13 28.50 -14.73
N THR A 144 2.94 28.75 -13.43
CA THR A 144 3.72 28.11 -12.37
C THR A 144 3.48 26.61 -12.33
N SER A 145 2.23 26.17 -12.50
CA SER A 145 1.88 24.75 -12.54
C SER A 145 2.51 24.04 -13.73
N LEU A 146 2.45 24.66 -14.92
CA LEU A 146 3.09 24.15 -16.13
C LEU A 146 4.62 24.06 -15.97
N GLN A 147 5.25 25.05 -15.34
CA GLN A 147 6.67 25.01 -15.07
C GLN A 147 7.02 23.84 -14.13
N SER A 148 6.25 23.65 -13.05
CA SER A 148 6.44 22.50 -12.14
C SER A 148 6.31 21.15 -12.86
N VAL A 149 5.39 21.07 -13.83
CA VAL A 149 5.23 19.91 -14.71
C VAL A 149 6.48 19.68 -15.55
N ARG A 150 6.96 20.73 -16.24
CA ARG A 150 8.17 20.67 -17.11
C ARG A 150 9.43 20.29 -16.33
N ASP A 151 9.59 20.78 -15.12
CA ASP A 151 10.81 20.57 -14.32
C ASP A 151 10.87 19.17 -13.67
N THR A 152 9.71 18.55 -13.43
CA THR A 152 9.62 17.39 -12.54
C THR A 152 9.22 16.11 -13.26
N LEU A 153 8.34 16.19 -14.26
CA LEU A 153 7.69 15.03 -14.85
C LEU A 153 8.37 14.57 -16.12
N THR A 154 8.40 13.25 -16.29
CA THR A 154 8.80 12.56 -17.51
C THR A 154 7.67 11.61 -17.92
N PRO A 155 7.38 11.38 -19.22
CA PRO A 155 8.07 11.89 -20.43
C PRO A 155 7.92 13.40 -20.67
N THR A 156 8.58 13.93 -21.71
CA THR A 156 8.66 15.38 -21.99
C THR A 156 7.28 16.02 -22.11
N PRO A 157 6.91 16.97 -21.25
CA PRO A 157 5.60 17.61 -21.31
C PRO A 157 5.48 18.56 -22.51
N VAL A 158 4.45 18.37 -23.34
CA VAL A 158 4.14 19.24 -24.49
C VAL A 158 2.79 19.94 -24.33
N LEU A 159 2.78 21.26 -24.43
CA LEU A 159 1.59 22.06 -24.16
C LEU A 159 0.60 22.00 -25.32
N ILE A 160 -0.62 21.50 -25.07
CA ILE A 160 -1.67 21.40 -26.11
C ILE A 160 -2.68 22.54 -26.01
N GLN A 161 -2.94 23.04 -24.80
CA GLN A 161 -4.00 24.00 -24.53
C GLN A 161 -3.58 25.14 -23.61
N LEU A 162 -3.94 26.37 -23.97
CA LEU A 162 -3.80 27.56 -23.11
C LEU A 162 -5.15 27.95 -22.49
N PRO A 163 -5.18 28.42 -21.24
CA PRO A 163 -6.40 28.93 -20.62
C PRO A 163 -6.74 30.35 -21.12
N ILE A 164 -8.03 30.68 -21.14
CA ILE A 164 -8.55 32.03 -21.38
C ILE A 164 -9.12 32.55 -20.06
N GLY A 165 -8.46 33.57 -19.49
CA GLY A 165 -8.77 34.11 -18.16
C GLY A 165 -8.13 33.30 -17.02
N THR A 166 -8.30 33.79 -15.80
CA THR A 166 -7.70 33.22 -14.57
C THR A 166 -8.71 33.24 -13.45
N GLU A 167 -8.64 32.28 -12.53
CA GLU A 167 -9.51 32.19 -11.35
C GLU A 167 -11.00 32.31 -11.75
N ALA A 168 -11.76 33.20 -11.11
CA ALA A 168 -13.18 33.42 -11.41
C ALA A 168 -13.46 33.88 -12.86
N ASP A 169 -12.47 34.48 -13.54
CA ASP A 169 -12.57 34.93 -14.93
C ASP A 169 -12.14 33.85 -15.95
N PHE A 170 -11.70 32.67 -15.47
CA PHE A 170 -11.39 31.53 -16.33
C PHE A 170 -12.66 31.03 -17.03
N LYS A 171 -12.73 31.22 -18.36
CA LYS A 171 -13.96 31.04 -19.15
C LYS A 171 -13.77 30.23 -20.43
N GLY A 172 -12.55 29.83 -20.74
CA GLY A 172 -12.25 29.23 -22.04
C GLY A 172 -10.87 28.61 -22.13
N ILE A 173 -10.62 27.95 -23.26
CA ILE A 173 -9.34 27.34 -23.61
C ILE A 173 -9.03 27.58 -25.09
N ILE A 174 -7.75 27.62 -25.42
CA ILE A 174 -7.24 27.74 -26.79
C ILE A 174 -6.50 26.45 -27.11
N ASN A 175 -6.89 25.78 -28.19
CA ASN A 175 -6.20 24.59 -28.69
C ASN A 175 -5.08 25.03 -29.66
N LEU A 176 -3.83 24.74 -29.31
CA LEU A 176 -2.63 25.18 -30.04
C LEU A 176 -2.43 24.44 -31.38
N ILE A 177 -2.92 23.19 -31.48
CA ILE A 177 -2.84 22.40 -32.72
C ILE A 177 -3.76 23.02 -33.78
N SER A 178 -5.04 23.17 -33.44
CA SER A 178 -6.07 23.64 -34.39
C SER A 178 -6.18 25.15 -34.50
N LYS A 179 -5.47 25.91 -33.65
CA LYS A 179 -5.59 27.37 -33.49
C LYS A 179 -7.04 27.84 -33.27
N LYS A 180 -7.82 27.08 -32.49
CA LYS A 180 -9.21 27.41 -32.15
C LYS A 180 -9.34 27.77 -30.68
N ALA A 181 -10.01 28.89 -30.41
CA ALA A 181 -10.40 29.30 -29.07
C ALA A 181 -11.86 28.90 -28.78
N TYR A 182 -12.09 28.42 -27.57
CA TYR A 182 -13.40 27.98 -27.08
C TYR A 182 -13.73 28.72 -25.79
N THR A 183 -14.93 29.29 -25.72
CA THR A 183 -15.50 29.80 -24.46
C THR A 183 -16.68 28.94 -24.03
N TYR A 184 -16.91 28.88 -22.73
CA TYR A 184 -17.92 28.04 -22.13
C TYR A 184 -18.99 28.89 -21.43
N ASP A 185 -20.25 28.49 -21.58
CA ASP A 185 -21.34 29.01 -20.76
C ASP A 185 -21.40 28.32 -19.38
N GLU A 186 -22.28 28.77 -18.50
CA GLU A 186 -22.50 28.17 -17.16
C GLU A 186 -22.90 26.69 -17.19
N LYS A 187 -23.36 26.18 -18.34
CA LYS A 187 -23.73 24.77 -18.54
C LYS A 187 -22.57 23.96 -19.13
N GLY A 188 -21.42 24.58 -19.37
CA GLY A 188 -20.24 23.99 -19.99
C GLY A 188 -20.44 23.65 -21.47
N LYS A 189 -21.28 24.42 -22.18
CA LYS A 189 -21.41 24.34 -23.63
C LYS A 189 -20.35 25.21 -24.29
N ALA A 190 -19.50 24.58 -25.11
CA ALA A 190 -18.47 25.28 -25.87
C ALA A 190 -19.06 26.10 -27.02
N SER A 191 -18.51 27.30 -27.22
CA SER A 191 -18.70 28.13 -28.42
C SER A 191 -17.33 28.52 -28.96
N VAL A 192 -17.15 28.39 -30.28
CA VAL A 192 -15.92 28.81 -30.96
C VAL A 192 -15.89 30.33 -31.05
N ILE A 193 -14.77 30.93 -30.67
CA ILE A 193 -14.52 32.36 -30.79
C ILE A 193 -13.18 32.59 -31.49
N ASP A 194 -12.94 33.83 -31.92
CA ASP A 194 -11.61 34.25 -32.34
C ASP A 194 -10.67 34.31 -31.13
N ILE A 195 -9.38 34.10 -31.38
CA ILE A 195 -8.35 34.17 -30.34
C ILE A 195 -8.32 35.60 -29.78
N PRO A 196 -8.41 35.80 -28.45
CA PRO A 196 -8.30 37.13 -27.85
C PRO A 196 -7.01 37.84 -28.25
N GLU A 197 -7.10 39.12 -28.61
CA GLU A 197 -5.95 39.89 -29.13
C GLU A 197 -4.76 39.87 -28.17
N ASP A 198 -5.02 39.93 -26.86
CA ASP A 198 -4.03 39.91 -25.77
C ASP A 198 -3.29 38.56 -25.63
N LEU A 199 -3.82 37.48 -26.18
CA LEU A 199 -3.21 36.14 -26.14
C LEU A 199 -2.56 35.72 -27.47
N THR A 200 -2.69 36.52 -28.54
CA THR A 200 -2.21 36.15 -29.87
C THR A 200 -0.70 35.85 -29.90
N ASP A 201 0.10 36.75 -29.32
CA ASP A 201 1.57 36.60 -29.28
C ASP A 201 2.01 35.38 -28.44
N LEU A 202 1.31 35.14 -27.32
CA LEU A 202 1.54 33.98 -26.47
C LEU A 202 1.20 32.67 -27.20
N VAL A 203 0.09 32.65 -27.95
CA VAL A 203 -0.34 31.48 -28.74
C VAL A 203 0.69 31.14 -29.81
N GLU A 204 1.21 32.12 -30.54
CA GLU A 204 2.23 31.85 -31.57
C GLU A 204 3.53 31.34 -30.92
N THR A 205 3.97 31.96 -29.81
CA THR A 205 5.18 31.54 -29.07
C THR A 205 5.06 30.09 -28.56
N GLU A 206 3.98 29.76 -27.84
CA GLU A 206 3.80 28.41 -27.30
C GLU A 206 3.50 27.38 -28.41
N ARG A 207 2.95 27.80 -29.54
CA ARG A 207 2.80 26.91 -30.70
C ARG A 207 4.15 26.59 -31.35
N GLU A 208 5.06 27.55 -31.46
CA GLU A 208 6.42 27.27 -31.94
C GLU A 208 7.09 26.25 -31.02
N THR A 209 7.02 26.43 -29.70
CA THR A 209 7.52 25.45 -28.71
C THR A 209 6.85 24.08 -28.83
N LEU A 210 5.53 24.03 -29.09
CA LEU A 210 4.80 22.79 -29.32
C LEU A 210 5.30 22.06 -30.59
N VAL A 211 5.47 22.80 -31.70
CA VAL A 211 5.94 22.22 -32.96
C VAL A 211 7.37 21.70 -32.81
N GLU A 212 8.24 22.48 -32.17
CA GLU A 212 9.61 22.06 -31.84
C GLU A 212 9.62 20.79 -31.00
N GLY A 213 8.89 20.75 -29.88
CA GLY A 213 8.83 19.58 -29.00
C GLY A 213 8.23 18.32 -29.66
N ILE A 214 7.30 18.48 -30.61
CA ILE A 214 6.80 17.35 -31.41
C ILE A 214 7.85 16.90 -32.43
N ALA A 215 8.50 17.84 -33.13
CA ALA A 215 9.52 17.53 -34.12
C ALA A 215 10.71 16.78 -33.48
N GLU A 216 11.13 17.15 -32.26
CA GLU A 216 12.18 16.43 -31.52
C GLU A 216 11.90 14.94 -31.27
N SER A 217 10.62 14.52 -31.32
CA SER A 217 10.23 13.12 -31.15
C SER A 217 10.31 12.30 -32.45
N ASP A 218 10.58 12.94 -33.59
CA ASP A 218 10.62 12.30 -34.91
C ASP A 218 11.77 12.87 -35.76
N ASP A 219 12.82 12.07 -35.96
CA ASP A 219 14.06 12.47 -36.65
C ASP A 219 13.81 13.10 -38.03
N GLU A 220 12.83 12.60 -38.79
CA GLU A 220 12.51 13.11 -40.13
C GLU A 220 11.84 14.49 -40.07
N LEU A 221 10.96 14.70 -39.09
CA LEU A 221 10.33 16.01 -38.88
C LEU A 221 11.31 17.02 -38.29
N LEU A 222 12.25 16.57 -37.45
CA LEU A 222 13.28 17.44 -36.89
C LEU A 222 14.20 18.00 -37.99
N GLU A 223 14.66 17.16 -38.92
CA GLU A 223 15.51 17.59 -40.04
C GLU A 223 14.79 18.66 -40.88
N ARG A 224 13.55 18.39 -41.29
CA ARG A 224 12.71 19.33 -42.06
C ARG A 224 12.43 20.63 -41.30
N TYR A 225 12.19 20.56 -39.99
CA TYR A 225 11.98 21.73 -39.14
C TYR A 225 13.22 22.63 -39.09
N LEU A 226 14.41 22.04 -38.91
CA LEU A 226 15.69 22.76 -38.88
C LEU A 226 16.05 23.40 -40.23
N GLU A 227 15.60 22.79 -41.34
CA GLU A 227 15.72 23.36 -42.69
C GLU A 227 14.71 24.49 -42.98
N GLY A 228 13.80 24.76 -42.04
CA GLY A 228 12.78 25.81 -42.16
C GLY A 228 11.58 25.41 -43.03
N GLU A 229 11.38 24.12 -43.28
CA GLU A 229 10.21 23.63 -43.99
C GLU A 229 8.94 23.76 -43.15
N LYS A 230 7.80 24.03 -43.81
CA LYS A 230 6.49 24.05 -43.14
C LYS A 230 5.98 22.62 -42.93
N ILE A 231 5.83 22.23 -41.67
CA ILE A 231 5.14 20.99 -41.26
C ILE A 231 3.63 21.20 -41.33
N THR A 232 2.88 20.26 -41.94
CA THR A 232 1.41 20.36 -41.99
C THR A 232 0.77 19.95 -40.67
N ASP A 233 -0.46 20.39 -40.42
CA ASP A 233 -1.17 20.01 -39.19
C ASP A 233 -1.42 18.49 -39.13
N GLU A 234 -1.63 17.80 -40.27
CA GLU A 234 -1.80 16.35 -40.30
C GLU A 234 -0.51 15.60 -39.93
N GLU A 235 0.64 16.06 -40.44
CA GLU A 235 1.96 15.51 -40.10
C GLU A 235 2.24 15.69 -38.60
N LEU A 236 1.95 16.88 -38.08
CA LEU A 236 2.12 17.22 -36.66
C LEU A 236 1.24 16.35 -35.75
N GLN A 237 -0.02 16.12 -36.14
CA GLN A 237 -0.94 15.27 -35.37
C GLN A 237 -0.50 13.81 -35.36
N ALA A 238 -0.01 13.29 -36.50
CA ALA A 238 0.50 11.93 -36.59
C ALA A 238 1.75 11.74 -35.72
N ALA A 239 2.67 12.70 -35.75
CA ALA A 239 3.87 12.70 -34.92
C ALA A 239 3.56 12.83 -33.43
N LEU A 240 2.64 13.72 -33.05
CA LEU A 240 2.17 13.83 -31.67
C LEU A 240 1.61 12.51 -31.17
N LYS A 241 0.73 11.85 -31.95
CA LYS A 241 0.19 10.54 -31.59
C LYS A 241 1.29 9.49 -31.42
N LYS A 242 2.24 9.45 -32.36
CA LYS A 242 3.40 8.55 -32.29
C LYS A 242 4.19 8.79 -31.00
N GLY A 243 4.56 10.04 -30.70
CA GLY A 243 5.29 10.43 -29.49
C GLY A 243 4.57 10.10 -28.19
N ILE A 244 3.24 10.18 -28.16
CA ILE A 244 2.41 9.78 -27.00
C ILE A 244 2.44 8.26 -26.80
N VAL A 245 2.22 7.49 -27.87
CA VAL A 245 2.18 6.03 -27.82
C VAL A 245 3.56 5.44 -27.50
N THR A 246 4.63 6.03 -28.06
CA THR A 246 6.03 5.65 -27.76
C THR A 246 6.52 6.20 -26.44
N ARG A 247 5.70 6.98 -25.71
CA ARG A 247 5.99 7.54 -24.38
C ARG A 247 7.21 8.46 -24.37
N GLN A 248 7.41 9.20 -25.45
CA GLN A 248 8.39 10.28 -25.54
C GLN A 248 7.78 11.61 -25.13
N LEU A 249 6.48 11.80 -25.42
CA LEU A 249 5.74 13.04 -25.15
C LEU A 249 4.61 12.81 -24.15
N ALA A 250 4.39 13.78 -23.27
CA ALA A 250 3.27 13.83 -22.34
C ALA A 250 2.42 15.10 -22.62
N PRO A 251 1.25 14.98 -23.27
CA PRO A 251 0.44 16.13 -23.64
C PRO A 251 -0.16 16.80 -22.41
N VAL A 252 -0.04 18.13 -22.33
CA VAL A 252 -0.59 18.95 -21.25
C VAL A 252 -1.84 19.67 -21.74
N LEU A 253 -2.97 19.30 -21.15
CA LEU A 253 -4.26 19.95 -21.33
C LEU A 253 -4.65 20.68 -20.04
N CYS A 254 -5.66 21.56 -20.13
CA CYS A 254 -6.10 22.32 -18.97
C CYS A 254 -7.61 22.55 -18.95
N GLY A 255 -8.15 22.78 -17.75
CA GLY A 255 -9.57 23.04 -17.60
C GLY A 255 -10.02 23.15 -16.16
N SER A 256 -11.34 23.05 -15.99
CA SER A 256 -11.97 22.95 -14.67
C SER A 256 -13.10 21.95 -14.71
N ALA A 257 -12.97 20.88 -13.90
CA ALA A 257 -14.03 19.91 -13.69
C ALA A 257 -15.26 20.53 -13.00
N LEU A 258 -15.04 21.46 -12.06
CA LEU A 258 -16.12 22.10 -11.30
C LEU A 258 -16.93 23.07 -12.16
N SER A 259 -16.24 23.90 -12.93
CA SER A 259 -16.85 24.91 -13.81
C SER A 259 -17.21 24.36 -15.20
N ASN A 260 -16.96 23.07 -15.44
CA ASN A 260 -17.29 22.36 -16.68
C ASN A 260 -16.62 22.93 -17.95
N ILE A 261 -15.38 23.37 -17.82
CA ILE A 261 -14.57 24.03 -18.86
C ILE A 261 -13.50 23.06 -19.36
N GLY A 262 -13.41 22.87 -20.69
CA GLY A 262 -12.37 22.05 -21.34
C GLY A 262 -12.63 20.54 -21.38
N ILE A 263 -13.66 20.03 -20.69
CA ILE A 263 -13.92 18.58 -20.52
C ILE A 263 -14.23 17.86 -21.84
N ASP A 264 -14.99 18.47 -22.73
CA ASP A 264 -15.29 17.97 -24.08
C ASP A 264 -14.02 17.86 -24.93
N THR A 265 -13.14 18.86 -24.86
CA THR A 265 -11.87 18.83 -25.59
C THR A 265 -10.90 17.80 -25.01
N LEU A 266 -10.96 17.56 -23.70
CA LEU A 266 -10.23 16.45 -23.06
C LEU A 266 -10.75 15.10 -23.57
N CYS A 267 -12.06 14.86 -23.57
CA CYS A 267 -12.65 13.62 -24.09
C CYS A 267 -12.32 13.40 -25.56
N ASP A 268 -12.37 14.46 -26.37
CA ASP A 268 -11.95 14.43 -27.77
C ASP A 268 -10.49 13.99 -27.92
N PHE A 269 -9.59 14.61 -27.15
CA PHE A 269 -8.17 14.31 -27.19
C PHE A 269 -7.87 12.86 -26.72
N ILE A 270 -8.59 12.34 -25.73
CA ILE A 270 -8.47 10.93 -25.30
C ILE A 270 -8.78 9.98 -26.46
N CYS A 271 -9.87 10.22 -27.21
CA CYS A 271 -10.21 9.37 -28.34
C CYS A 271 -9.15 9.44 -29.45
N ASP A 272 -8.67 10.64 -29.75
CA ASP A 272 -7.81 10.87 -30.92
C ASP A 272 -6.36 10.40 -30.69
N TYR A 273 -5.82 10.63 -29.48
CA TYR A 273 -4.37 10.50 -29.21
C TYR A 273 -3.98 9.47 -28.14
N MET A 274 -4.84 9.18 -27.16
CA MET A 274 -4.47 8.19 -26.13
C MET A 274 -4.47 6.77 -26.68
N PRO A 275 -3.60 5.89 -26.17
CA PRO A 275 -3.45 4.55 -26.72
C PRO A 275 -4.71 3.70 -26.54
N SER A 276 -5.04 2.93 -27.58
CA SER A 276 -5.87 1.74 -27.46
C SER A 276 -5.06 0.59 -26.83
N PRO A 277 -5.71 -0.52 -26.42
CA PRO A 277 -5.02 -1.74 -26.04
C PRO A 277 -4.03 -2.25 -27.11
N ILE A 278 -4.31 -2.02 -28.41
CA ILE A 278 -3.40 -2.36 -29.50
C ILE A 278 -2.18 -1.43 -29.49
N ASP A 279 -2.39 -0.12 -29.34
CA ASP A 279 -1.32 0.87 -29.31
C ASP A 279 -0.41 0.72 -28.09
N ARG A 280 -0.97 0.31 -26.93
CA ARG A 280 -0.19 -0.04 -25.73
C ARG A 280 0.82 -1.16 -26.02
N GLY A 281 0.42 -2.10 -26.87
CA GLY A 281 1.23 -3.24 -27.29
C GLY A 281 1.14 -4.44 -26.34
N SER A 282 2.09 -5.35 -26.52
CA SER A 282 2.09 -6.67 -25.90
C SER A 282 2.47 -6.63 -24.43
N TRP A 283 1.89 -7.55 -23.65
CA TRP A 283 2.28 -7.75 -22.27
C TRP A 283 3.38 -8.81 -22.17
N ARG A 284 4.28 -8.61 -21.21
CA ARG A 284 5.32 -9.57 -20.86
C ARG A 284 4.84 -10.46 -19.73
N ALA A 285 5.03 -11.76 -19.90
CA ALA A 285 4.73 -12.81 -18.94
C ALA A 285 5.92 -13.77 -18.85
N THR A 286 5.85 -14.68 -17.90
CA THR A 286 6.76 -15.82 -17.76
C THR A 286 5.98 -17.13 -17.88
N ASP A 287 6.67 -18.26 -17.86
CA ASP A 287 6.03 -19.55 -17.63
C ASP A 287 5.47 -19.68 -16.20
N GLU A 288 4.86 -20.84 -15.91
CA GLU A 288 4.28 -21.16 -14.60
C GLU A 288 5.29 -21.18 -13.44
N ASN A 289 6.59 -21.32 -13.72
CA ASN A 289 7.66 -21.33 -12.73
C ASN A 289 8.26 -19.93 -12.49
N GLY A 290 7.82 -18.93 -13.24
CA GLY A 290 8.41 -17.59 -13.18
C GLY A 290 9.66 -17.43 -14.06
N GLU A 291 9.89 -18.34 -15.00
CA GLU A 291 11.07 -18.36 -15.86
C GLU A 291 10.73 -18.03 -17.33
N GLY A 292 11.75 -17.60 -18.08
CA GLY A 292 11.61 -17.24 -19.50
C GLY A 292 10.83 -15.93 -19.75
N GLU A 293 10.72 -15.55 -21.02
CA GLU A 293 9.91 -14.41 -21.47
C GLU A 293 8.87 -14.91 -22.47
N ILE A 294 7.59 -14.73 -22.13
CA ILE A 294 6.42 -15.00 -22.97
C ILE A 294 5.77 -13.66 -23.31
N ILE A 295 5.53 -13.42 -24.58
CA ILE A 295 4.86 -12.20 -25.06
C ILE A 295 3.41 -12.54 -25.38
N LYS A 296 2.47 -11.75 -24.84
CA LYS A 296 1.03 -11.88 -25.10
C LYS A 296 0.53 -10.64 -25.81
N ASN A 297 0.09 -10.81 -27.05
CA ASN A 297 -0.43 -9.71 -27.85
C ASN A 297 -1.92 -9.52 -27.58
N PRO A 298 -2.44 -8.28 -27.73
CA PRO A 298 -3.87 -8.00 -27.66
C PRO A 298 -4.62 -8.48 -28.92
N ASP A 299 -4.53 -9.79 -29.20
CA ASP A 299 -5.17 -10.47 -30.33
C ASP A 299 -6.30 -11.39 -29.83
N GLU A 300 -7.45 -11.31 -30.48
CA GLU A 300 -8.64 -12.12 -30.19
C GLU A 300 -8.43 -13.62 -30.49
N ASN A 301 -7.48 -13.94 -31.36
CA ASN A 301 -7.17 -15.31 -31.80
C ASN A 301 -6.07 -15.98 -30.97
N GLU A 302 -5.38 -15.23 -30.11
CA GLU A 302 -4.43 -15.83 -29.17
C GLU A 302 -5.14 -16.61 -28.06
N PRO A 303 -4.47 -17.58 -27.41
CA PRO A 303 -4.99 -18.23 -26.21
C PRO A 303 -5.34 -17.21 -25.13
N PHE A 304 -6.43 -17.45 -24.41
CA PHE A 304 -6.95 -16.54 -23.40
C PHE A 304 -5.93 -16.35 -22.27
N SER A 305 -5.71 -15.09 -21.91
CA SER A 305 -4.99 -14.72 -20.70
C SER A 305 -5.49 -13.39 -20.15
N ALA A 306 -5.52 -13.27 -18.83
CA ALA A 306 -5.97 -12.09 -18.14
C ALA A 306 -5.29 -11.92 -16.78
N PHE A 307 -5.20 -10.67 -16.34
CA PHE A 307 -4.62 -10.30 -15.05
C PHE A 307 -5.71 -9.78 -14.10
N VAL A 308 -5.81 -10.39 -12.92
CA VAL A 308 -6.77 -10.02 -11.87
C VAL A 308 -6.17 -8.91 -11.03
N PHE A 309 -6.57 -7.66 -11.30
CA PHE A 309 -5.99 -6.50 -10.64
C PHE A 309 -6.78 -6.03 -9.41
N GLN A 310 -8.00 -6.53 -9.21
CA GLN A 310 -8.79 -6.20 -8.02
C GLN A 310 -9.79 -7.29 -7.68
N THR A 311 -9.93 -7.60 -6.39
CA THR A 311 -11.01 -8.43 -5.86
C THR A 311 -11.79 -7.62 -4.85
N ILE A 312 -13.11 -7.59 -5.01
CA ILE A 312 -14.03 -6.93 -4.07
C ILE A 312 -14.77 -8.02 -3.30
N ILE A 313 -14.79 -7.90 -1.97
CA ILE A 313 -15.58 -8.81 -1.14
C ILE A 313 -16.95 -8.21 -0.87
N ASP A 314 -17.96 -8.77 -1.53
CA ASP A 314 -19.36 -8.41 -1.31
C ASP A 314 -20.03 -9.42 -0.35
N PRO A 315 -20.76 -8.96 0.68
CA PRO A 315 -21.46 -9.84 1.62
C PRO A 315 -22.52 -10.77 0.98
N TYR A 316 -23.07 -10.40 -0.17
CA TYR A 316 -24.16 -11.12 -0.85
C TYR A 316 -23.67 -11.86 -2.09
N ALA A 317 -22.88 -11.20 -2.94
CA ALA A 317 -22.38 -11.75 -4.19
C ALA A 317 -21.13 -12.62 -4.01
N GLY A 318 -20.45 -12.53 -2.87
CA GLY A 318 -19.18 -13.19 -2.59
C GLY A 318 -18.00 -12.41 -3.18
N ARG A 319 -16.95 -13.14 -3.60
CA ARG A 319 -15.81 -12.52 -4.27
C ARG A 319 -16.20 -12.07 -5.67
N LEU A 320 -16.00 -10.79 -5.97
CA LEU A 320 -16.09 -10.23 -7.31
C LEU A 320 -14.66 -9.97 -7.79
N SER A 321 -14.17 -10.77 -8.72
CA SER A 321 -12.83 -10.66 -9.29
C SER A 321 -12.90 -9.82 -10.55
N ILE A 322 -12.21 -8.68 -10.55
CA ILE A 322 -12.11 -7.74 -11.66
C ILE A 322 -10.76 -7.96 -12.34
N PHE A 323 -10.79 -8.14 -13.64
CA PHE A 323 -9.60 -8.46 -14.42
C PHE A 323 -9.61 -7.79 -15.78
N ARG A 324 -8.40 -7.61 -16.31
CA ARG A 324 -8.17 -7.13 -17.66
C ARG A 324 -7.82 -8.32 -18.55
N ILE A 325 -8.55 -8.48 -19.64
CA ILE A 325 -8.21 -9.44 -20.68
C ILE A 325 -6.99 -8.90 -21.43
N VAL A 326 -5.95 -9.71 -21.53
CA VAL A 326 -4.71 -9.37 -22.24
C VAL A 326 -4.73 -9.93 -23.65
N SER A 327 -5.15 -11.18 -23.81
CA SER A 327 -5.24 -11.88 -25.10
C SER A 327 -6.43 -12.83 -25.14
N GLY A 328 -6.86 -13.21 -26.33
CA GLY A 328 -7.99 -14.10 -26.54
C GLY A 328 -9.34 -13.48 -26.19
N THR A 329 -10.38 -14.30 -26.19
CA THR A 329 -11.76 -13.87 -25.93
C THR A 329 -12.43 -14.74 -24.89
N LEU A 330 -13.37 -14.15 -24.14
CA LEU A 330 -14.26 -14.86 -23.24
C LEU A 330 -15.69 -14.80 -23.76
N GLY A 331 -16.42 -15.91 -23.58
CA GLY A 331 -17.86 -15.95 -23.72
C GLY A 331 -18.59 -15.51 -22.44
N LYS A 332 -19.92 -15.70 -22.43
CA LYS A 332 -20.80 -15.35 -21.30
C LYS A 332 -20.52 -16.16 -20.03
N ASP A 333 -20.01 -17.38 -20.18
CA ASP A 333 -19.66 -18.35 -19.16
C ASP A 333 -18.47 -19.20 -19.66
N GLY A 334 -17.76 -19.85 -18.74
CA GLY A 334 -16.57 -20.61 -19.11
C GLY A 334 -15.75 -21.08 -17.93
N ASN A 335 -14.56 -21.60 -18.24
CA ASN A 335 -13.56 -22.02 -17.27
C ASN A 335 -12.24 -21.34 -17.60
N PHE A 336 -11.40 -21.15 -16.60
CA PHE A 336 -10.00 -20.75 -16.76
C PHE A 336 -9.14 -21.47 -15.74
N TYR A 337 -7.83 -21.43 -15.95
CA TYR A 337 -6.82 -21.93 -15.02
C TYR A 337 -6.16 -20.74 -14.32
N ASN A 338 -6.14 -20.77 -12.99
CA ASN A 338 -5.37 -19.82 -12.18
C ASN A 338 -3.97 -20.39 -11.96
N VAL A 339 -2.97 -19.75 -12.59
CA VAL A 339 -1.59 -20.23 -12.56
C VAL A 339 -0.98 -20.09 -11.17
N ASN A 340 -1.26 -18.97 -10.47
CA ASN A 340 -0.73 -18.69 -9.14
C ASN A 340 -1.20 -19.69 -8.07
N LYS A 341 -2.37 -20.32 -8.28
CA LYS A 341 -3.00 -21.26 -7.34
C LYS A 341 -2.99 -22.70 -7.84
N GLU A 342 -2.48 -22.93 -9.04
CA GLU A 342 -2.54 -24.21 -9.75
C GLU A 342 -3.97 -24.81 -9.81
N ALA A 343 -4.98 -23.96 -9.95
CA ALA A 343 -6.38 -24.32 -9.75
C ALA A 343 -7.26 -24.05 -10.98
N LYS A 344 -8.20 -24.95 -11.25
CA LYS A 344 -9.26 -24.73 -12.26
C LYS A 344 -10.41 -23.95 -11.64
N GLU A 345 -10.81 -22.89 -12.31
CA GLU A 345 -11.88 -22.00 -11.90
C GLU A 345 -12.99 -21.96 -12.97
N ARG A 346 -14.21 -21.72 -12.52
CA ARG A 346 -15.39 -21.66 -13.40
C ARG A 346 -16.21 -20.43 -13.09
N PHE A 347 -16.61 -19.71 -14.13
CA PHE A 347 -17.52 -18.59 -14.02
C PHE A 347 -18.82 -18.86 -14.80
N THR A 348 -19.93 -18.33 -14.29
CA THR A 348 -21.27 -18.52 -14.87
C THR A 348 -21.81 -17.29 -15.57
N GLN A 349 -21.22 -16.13 -15.31
CA GLN A 349 -21.71 -14.85 -15.78
C GLN A 349 -20.56 -13.86 -15.89
N LEU A 350 -20.38 -13.31 -17.10
CA LEU A 350 -19.45 -12.23 -17.38
C LEU A 350 -20.15 -10.87 -17.21
N MET A 351 -19.49 -9.94 -16.54
CA MET A 351 -20.08 -8.63 -16.20
C MET A 351 -19.12 -7.48 -16.52
N GLU A 352 -19.70 -6.33 -16.87
CA GLU A 352 -19.05 -5.02 -16.83
C GLU A 352 -19.46 -4.29 -15.55
N ILE A 353 -18.54 -3.52 -14.98
CA ILE A 353 -18.78 -2.70 -13.79
C ILE A 353 -19.00 -1.25 -14.20
N ALA A 354 -20.04 -0.64 -13.63
CA ALA A 354 -20.38 0.77 -13.81
C ALA A 354 -20.75 1.38 -12.44
N GLY A 355 -19.74 1.87 -11.73
CA GLY A 355 -19.85 2.25 -10.33
C GLY A 355 -20.35 1.08 -9.49
N LYS A 356 -21.50 1.27 -8.84
CA LYS A 356 -22.18 0.24 -8.05
C LYS A 356 -22.98 -0.77 -8.89
N GLU A 357 -23.22 -0.48 -10.17
CA GLU A 357 -24.04 -1.33 -11.05
C GLU A 357 -23.19 -2.38 -11.75
N GLN A 358 -23.77 -3.56 -11.97
CA GLN A 358 -23.14 -4.67 -12.68
C GLN A 358 -24.02 -5.04 -13.87
N LYS A 359 -23.45 -4.98 -15.07
CA LYS A 359 -24.18 -5.27 -16.31
C LYS A 359 -23.66 -6.57 -16.91
N THR A 360 -24.56 -7.51 -17.17
CA THR A 360 -24.18 -8.77 -17.82
C THR A 360 -23.84 -8.54 -19.29
N ILE A 361 -22.75 -9.17 -19.74
CA ILE A 361 -22.31 -9.17 -21.13
C ILE A 361 -22.13 -10.59 -21.66
N THR A 362 -22.16 -10.73 -22.98
CA THR A 362 -22.12 -12.05 -23.65
C THR A 362 -20.74 -12.47 -24.12
N SER A 363 -19.82 -11.50 -24.27
CA SER A 363 -18.47 -11.73 -24.74
C SER A 363 -17.60 -10.52 -24.43
N ALA A 364 -16.31 -10.75 -24.20
CA ALA A 364 -15.30 -9.70 -24.08
C ALA A 364 -14.00 -10.16 -24.75
N GLY A 365 -13.26 -9.21 -25.31
CA GLY A 365 -11.98 -9.43 -25.99
C GLY A 365 -10.82 -8.71 -25.31
N PRO A 366 -9.63 -8.71 -25.95
CA PRO A 366 -8.44 -8.07 -25.41
C PRO A 366 -8.67 -6.60 -25.04
N GLY A 367 -8.06 -6.18 -23.92
CA GLY A 367 -8.21 -4.84 -23.38
C GLY A 367 -9.51 -4.59 -22.61
N SER A 368 -10.50 -5.47 -22.69
CA SER A 368 -11.74 -5.31 -21.91
C SER A 368 -11.47 -5.49 -20.41
N ILE A 369 -12.08 -4.64 -19.60
CA ILE A 369 -12.09 -4.77 -18.13
C ILE A 369 -13.45 -5.31 -17.72
N VAL A 370 -13.43 -6.49 -17.10
CA VAL A 370 -14.62 -7.27 -16.82
C VAL A 370 -14.53 -7.86 -15.41
N ALA A 371 -15.65 -8.36 -14.92
CA ALA A 371 -15.74 -8.99 -13.63
C ALA A 371 -16.52 -10.30 -13.70
N VAL A 372 -16.15 -11.21 -12.80
CA VAL A 372 -16.87 -12.46 -12.54
C VAL A 372 -17.00 -12.65 -11.04
N ALA A 373 -18.09 -13.30 -10.62
CA ALA A 373 -18.35 -13.55 -9.21
C ALA A 373 -18.04 -15.01 -8.83
N LYS A 374 -17.74 -15.22 -7.55
CA LYS A 374 -17.65 -16.52 -6.86
C LYS A 374 -16.54 -17.46 -7.34
N LEU A 375 -15.39 -16.89 -7.69
CA LEU A 375 -14.16 -17.68 -7.84
C LEU A 375 -13.67 -18.17 -6.48
N LYS A 376 -13.15 -19.40 -6.43
CA LYS A 376 -12.87 -20.10 -5.18
C LYS A 376 -11.52 -19.74 -4.59
N ASP A 377 -10.51 -19.53 -5.42
CA ASP A 377 -9.10 -19.40 -5.04
C ASP A 377 -8.48 -18.13 -5.62
N THR A 378 -9.03 -17.58 -6.71
CA THR A 378 -8.53 -16.37 -7.37
C THR A 378 -8.68 -15.11 -6.52
N VAL A 379 -7.56 -14.37 -6.39
CA VAL A 379 -7.46 -13.10 -5.64
C VAL A 379 -6.70 -12.03 -6.45
N THR A 380 -6.62 -10.81 -5.90
CA THR A 380 -5.85 -9.70 -6.47
C THR A 380 -4.38 -10.08 -6.70
N GLY A 381 -3.88 -9.86 -7.91
CA GLY A 381 -2.51 -10.19 -8.34
C GLY A 381 -2.37 -11.51 -9.09
N ASP A 382 -3.43 -12.33 -9.16
CA ASP A 382 -3.38 -13.61 -9.86
C ASP A 382 -3.50 -13.46 -11.39
N THR A 383 -2.95 -14.44 -12.11
CA THR A 383 -3.12 -14.62 -13.56
C THR A 383 -4.10 -15.76 -13.84
N ILE A 384 -5.07 -15.50 -14.72
CA ILE A 384 -6.01 -16.50 -15.22
C ILE A 384 -5.84 -16.68 -16.72
N CYS A 385 -5.76 -17.92 -17.20
CA CYS A 385 -5.50 -18.23 -18.61
C CYS A 385 -6.11 -19.56 -19.06
N ASP A 386 -5.93 -19.91 -20.32
CA ASP A 386 -6.19 -21.26 -20.82
C ASP A 386 -5.23 -22.28 -20.18
N GLU A 387 -5.76 -23.45 -19.80
CA GLU A 387 -4.99 -24.50 -19.08
C GLU A 387 -3.81 -25.05 -19.90
N ASP A 388 -4.01 -25.17 -21.22
CA ASP A 388 -2.97 -25.68 -22.13
C ASP A 388 -1.93 -24.61 -22.50
N ASN A 389 -2.13 -23.35 -22.11
CA ASN A 389 -1.29 -22.20 -22.44
C ASN A 389 -1.01 -21.37 -21.18
N LYS A 390 -0.38 -22.00 -20.19
CA LYS A 390 -0.07 -21.34 -18.92
C LYS A 390 0.90 -20.19 -19.10
N VAL A 391 0.52 -19.04 -18.56
CA VAL A 391 1.31 -17.82 -18.54
C VAL A 391 1.17 -17.14 -17.19
N LEU A 392 2.21 -16.47 -16.74
CA LEU A 392 2.22 -15.76 -15.46
C LEU A 392 2.61 -14.30 -15.68
N PHE A 393 1.69 -13.37 -15.36
CA PHE A 393 1.99 -11.94 -15.35
C PHE A 393 2.63 -11.54 -14.03
N LYS A 394 3.63 -10.65 -14.08
CA LYS A 394 4.24 -10.09 -12.87
C LYS A 394 3.25 -9.16 -12.16
N ALA A 395 2.83 -9.54 -10.96
CA ALA A 395 2.01 -8.67 -10.12
C ALA A 395 2.82 -7.47 -9.60
N PRO A 396 2.20 -6.28 -9.44
CA PRO A 396 2.82 -5.15 -8.77
C PRO A 396 3.31 -5.50 -7.37
N GLU A 397 4.53 -5.07 -7.03
CA GLU A 397 5.05 -5.26 -5.67
C GLU A 397 4.17 -4.51 -4.66
N PRO A 398 3.70 -5.18 -3.60
CA PRO A 398 2.90 -4.53 -2.56
C PRO A 398 3.65 -3.39 -1.89
N ILE A 399 2.92 -2.34 -1.52
CA ILE A 399 3.50 -1.25 -0.72
C ILE A 399 3.65 -1.75 0.72
N HIS A 400 4.87 -1.69 1.25
CA HIS A 400 5.12 -2.12 2.63
C HIS A 400 4.35 -1.26 3.64
N PRO A 401 3.71 -1.88 4.66
CA PRO A 401 3.03 -1.14 5.70
C PRO A 401 4.02 -0.35 6.56
N VAL A 402 3.57 0.82 7.02
CA VAL A 402 4.40 1.76 7.82
C VAL A 402 3.94 1.87 9.27
N ILE A 403 2.78 1.31 9.60
CA ILE A 403 2.25 1.32 10.97
C ILE A 403 1.61 -0.02 11.30
N THR A 404 1.68 -0.39 12.58
CA THR A 404 1.09 -1.61 13.13
C THR A 404 0.26 -1.27 14.36
N PHE A 405 -0.96 -1.81 14.43
CA PHE A 405 -1.82 -1.73 15.61
C PHE A 405 -2.22 -3.10 16.11
N ALA A 406 -2.41 -3.23 17.41
CA ALA A 406 -3.09 -4.37 17.97
C ALA A 406 -4.60 -4.20 17.77
N VAL A 407 -5.25 -5.24 17.25
CA VAL A 407 -6.69 -5.27 17.04
C VAL A 407 -7.32 -6.38 17.88
N SER A 408 -8.45 -6.07 18.52
CA SER A 408 -9.19 -7.04 19.33
C SER A 408 -10.69 -6.88 19.09
N ALA A 409 -11.43 -8.00 19.10
CA ALA A 409 -12.87 -7.95 19.00
C ALA A 409 -13.47 -7.37 20.28
N LYS A 410 -14.45 -6.48 20.18
CA LYS A 410 -15.15 -5.94 21.36
C LYS A 410 -16.01 -6.99 22.06
N SER A 411 -16.57 -7.92 21.29
CA SER A 411 -17.42 -9.00 21.79
C SER A 411 -16.57 -10.23 22.10
N LYS A 412 -16.73 -10.80 23.31
CA LYS A 412 -16.12 -12.08 23.68
C LYS A 412 -16.66 -13.19 22.76
N GLY A 413 -15.78 -13.90 22.07
CA GLY A 413 -16.13 -15.00 21.15
C GLY A 413 -16.01 -14.65 19.66
N ASP A 414 -15.86 -13.37 19.30
CA ASP A 414 -15.67 -12.93 17.91
C ASP A 414 -14.19 -12.94 17.45
N GLU A 415 -13.26 -13.49 18.25
CA GLU A 415 -11.81 -13.46 17.94
C GLU A 415 -11.45 -14.27 16.68
N ASP A 416 -11.94 -15.50 16.56
CA ASP A 416 -11.71 -16.34 15.38
C ASP A 416 -12.37 -15.73 14.13
N LYS A 417 -13.53 -15.09 14.33
CA LYS A 417 -14.27 -14.39 13.28
C LYS A 417 -13.51 -13.13 12.82
N LEU A 418 -12.92 -12.37 13.75
CA LEU A 418 -12.07 -11.22 13.45
C LEU A 418 -10.88 -11.65 12.58
N PHE A 419 -10.12 -12.66 13.02
CA PHE A 419 -8.93 -13.10 12.30
C PHE A 419 -9.30 -13.60 10.89
N SER A 420 -10.29 -14.48 10.77
CA SER A 420 -10.73 -15.00 9.47
C SER A 420 -11.33 -13.93 8.55
N SER A 421 -11.97 -12.88 9.08
CA SER A 421 -12.49 -11.76 8.29
C SER A 421 -11.37 -10.83 7.81
N LEU A 422 -10.32 -10.63 8.62
CA LEU A 422 -9.13 -9.88 8.22
C LEU A 422 -8.37 -10.59 7.10
N VAL A 423 -8.21 -11.91 7.17
CA VAL A 423 -7.61 -12.70 6.09
C VAL A 423 -8.36 -12.50 4.78
N LYS A 424 -9.70 -12.48 4.81
CA LYS A 424 -10.49 -12.16 3.63
C LYS A 424 -10.20 -10.74 3.11
N LEU A 425 -10.22 -9.72 3.97
CA LEU A 425 -9.93 -8.35 3.53
C LEU A 425 -8.52 -8.18 2.93
N MET A 426 -7.54 -9.00 3.32
CA MET A 426 -6.21 -9.02 2.70
C MET A 426 -6.21 -9.57 1.27
N GLU A 427 -7.24 -10.32 0.86
CA GLU A 427 -7.43 -10.74 -0.54
C GLU A 427 -7.81 -9.54 -1.44
N GLU A 428 -8.44 -8.52 -0.86
CA GLU A 428 -8.80 -7.25 -1.50
C GLU A 428 -7.66 -6.23 -1.44
N ASP A 429 -6.95 -6.14 -0.31
CA ASP A 429 -5.85 -5.18 -0.10
C ASP A 429 -4.52 -5.86 0.24
N THR A 430 -3.64 -5.91 -0.74
CA THR A 430 -2.31 -6.55 -0.64
C THR A 430 -1.31 -5.79 0.23
N ALA A 431 -1.61 -4.54 0.63
CA ALA A 431 -0.76 -3.76 1.52
C ALA A 431 -1.03 -4.00 3.01
N LEU A 432 -2.11 -4.73 3.34
CA LEU A 432 -2.37 -5.17 4.71
C LEU A 432 -1.48 -6.36 5.07
N GLN A 433 -0.96 -6.36 6.29
CA GLN A 433 -0.29 -7.52 6.87
C GLN A 433 -0.91 -7.88 8.21
N LEU A 434 -1.14 -9.17 8.42
CA LEU A 434 -1.74 -9.70 9.63
C LEU A 434 -0.77 -10.67 10.29
N GLU A 435 -0.46 -10.42 11.55
CA GLU A 435 0.39 -11.28 12.37
C GLU A 435 -0.32 -11.59 13.68
N ARG A 436 -0.21 -12.84 14.17
CA ARG A 436 -0.56 -13.18 15.55
C ARG A 436 0.73 -13.27 16.35
N ASN A 437 0.97 -12.29 17.22
CA ASN A 437 2.14 -12.30 18.08
C ASN A 437 1.99 -13.43 19.12
N ARG A 438 2.91 -14.39 19.11
CA ARG A 438 2.85 -15.57 19.99
C ARG A 438 3.11 -15.26 21.45
N GLU A 439 3.78 -14.16 21.74
CA GLU A 439 4.20 -13.79 23.11
C GLU A 439 3.15 -12.93 23.79
N THR A 440 2.64 -11.93 23.08
CA THR A 440 1.61 -11.02 23.61
C THR A 440 0.20 -11.57 23.39
N SER A 441 0.06 -12.59 22.54
CA SER A 441 -1.22 -13.12 22.05
C SER A 441 -2.07 -12.09 21.29
N GLU A 442 -1.49 -10.94 20.92
CA GLU A 442 -2.17 -9.89 20.17
C GLU A 442 -2.26 -10.24 18.68
N ILE A 443 -3.39 -9.89 18.07
CA ILE A 443 -3.53 -9.83 16.62
C ILE A 443 -3.02 -8.45 16.19
N LEU A 444 -1.95 -8.43 15.40
CA LEU A 444 -1.31 -7.23 14.88
C LEU A 444 -1.75 -7.03 13.44
N LEU A 445 -2.36 -5.88 13.16
CA LEU A 445 -2.73 -5.45 11.82
C LEU A 445 -1.82 -4.29 11.41
N SER A 446 -1.08 -4.50 10.33
CA SER A 446 -0.19 -3.49 9.74
C SER A 446 -0.77 -2.98 8.43
N GLY A 447 -0.59 -1.69 8.15
CA GLY A 447 -1.11 -1.06 6.94
C GLY A 447 -0.39 0.24 6.57
N GLY A 448 -0.89 0.90 5.54
CA GLY A 448 -0.32 2.14 4.99
C GLY A 448 -0.46 3.36 5.90
N GLY A 449 -1.20 3.29 7.00
CA GLY A 449 -1.36 4.38 7.97
C GLY A 449 -2.63 4.22 8.81
N LEU A 450 -2.86 5.14 9.75
CA LEU A 450 -4.02 5.06 10.65
C LEU A 450 -5.36 5.06 9.89
N VAL A 451 -5.50 5.90 8.86
CA VAL A 451 -6.71 5.97 8.03
C VAL A 451 -6.99 4.65 7.31
N HIS A 452 -5.94 3.96 6.85
CA HIS A 452 -6.07 2.64 6.25
C HIS A 452 -6.66 1.65 7.28
N ILE A 453 -6.05 1.57 8.46
CA ILE A 453 -6.49 0.67 9.53
C ILE A 453 -7.93 0.95 9.97
N GLU A 454 -8.29 2.23 10.16
CA GLU A 454 -9.66 2.63 10.51
C GLU A 454 -10.67 2.23 9.42
N THR A 455 -10.30 2.37 8.16
CA THR A 455 -11.15 1.99 7.02
C THR A 455 -11.33 0.47 6.97
N THR A 456 -10.27 -0.30 7.19
CA THR A 456 -10.35 -1.77 7.30
C THR A 456 -11.25 -2.19 8.46
N VAL A 457 -11.15 -1.54 9.62
CA VAL A 457 -12.04 -1.79 10.76
C VAL A 457 -13.50 -1.42 10.47
N ALA A 458 -13.74 -0.34 9.75
CA ALA A 458 -15.09 0.02 9.31
C ALA A 458 -15.69 -1.05 8.37
N LYS A 459 -14.89 -1.55 7.41
CA LYS A 459 -15.27 -2.66 6.53
C LYS A 459 -15.61 -3.93 7.32
N LEU A 460 -14.82 -4.27 8.36
CA LEU A 460 -15.11 -5.42 9.24
C LEU A 460 -16.49 -5.34 9.89
N LYS A 461 -16.85 -4.16 10.42
CA LYS A 461 -18.17 -3.94 11.00
C LYS A 461 -19.28 -4.04 9.94
N ARG A 462 -19.09 -3.42 8.77
CA ARG A 462 -20.09 -3.38 7.70
C ARG A 462 -20.33 -4.73 7.04
N GLN A 463 -19.27 -5.45 6.66
CA GLN A 463 -19.36 -6.67 5.85
C GLN A 463 -19.48 -7.94 6.69
N PHE A 464 -18.85 -7.96 7.86
CA PHE A 464 -18.77 -9.17 8.70
C PHE A 464 -19.48 -9.02 10.04
N ASN A 465 -19.99 -7.83 10.38
CA ASN A 465 -20.59 -7.53 11.68
C ASN A 465 -19.63 -7.88 12.83
N VAL A 466 -18.37 -7.45 12.71
CA VAL A 466 -17.34 -7.59 13.75
C VAL A 466 -16.93 -6.19 14.21
N GLU A 467 -17.19 -5.87 15.48
CA GLU A 467 -16.68 -4.63 16.08
C GLU A 467 -15.27 -4.83 16.64
N VAL A 468 -14.38 -3.93 16.25
CA VAL A 468 -12.95 -4.01 16.61
C VAL A 468 -12.55 -2.80 17.44
N GLU A 469 -11.68 -3.03 18.41
CA GLU A 469 -10.95 -2.03 19.17
C GLU A 469 -9.49 -1.99 18.70
N ILE A 470 -8.99 -0.79 18.39
CA ILE A 470 -7.62 -0.53 17.95
C ILE A 470 -6.79 -0.07 19.15
N LYS A 471 -5.68 -0.74 19.43
CA LYS A 471 -4.74 -0.44 20.52
C LYS A 471 -3.32 -0.30 20.01
N THR A 472 -2.51 0.47 20.74
CA THR A 472 -1.06 0.47 20.50
C THR A 472 -0.50 -0.93 20.85
N PRO A 473 0.32 -1.55 19.99
CA PRO A 473 0.89 -2.88 20.25
C PRO A 473 1.67 -2.91 21.56
N LYS A 474 1.63 -4.04 22.28
CA LYS A 474 2.50 -4.25 23.44
C LYS A 474 3.94 -4.39 22.99
N VAL A 475 4.83 -3.70 23.69
CA VAL A 475 6.28 -3.86 23.48
C VAL A 475 6.72 -5.15 24.17
N PRO A 476 7.36 -6.10 23.45
CA PRO A 476 7.78 -7.38 24.03
C PRO A 476 9.05 -7.20 24.87
N TYR A 477 8.95 -6.55 26.03
CA TYR A 477 10.09 -6.42 26.95
C TYR A 477 10.61 -7.79 27.42
N ARG A 478 11.84 -7.80 27.92
CA ARG A 478 12.47 -8.97 28.57
C ARG A 478 13.06 -8.60 29.92
N GLU A 479 13.23 -9.59 30.76
CA GLU A 479 14.01 -9.45 31.99
C GLU A 479 15.34 -10.18 31.86
N THR A 480 16.33 -9.73 32.62
CA THR A 480 17.64 -10.39 32.72
C THR A 480 18.30 -9.97 34.02
N ILE A 481 19.49 -10.48 34.31
CA ILE A 481 20.19 -10.28 35.57
C ILE A 481 21.55 -9.62 35.36
N LYS A 482 22.12 -9.01 36.41
CA LYS A 482 23.46 -8.39 36.36
C LYS A 482 24.49 -9.06 37.25
N LYS A 483 24.06 -9.79 38.28
CA LYS A 483 24.95 -10.32 39.33
C LYS A 483 24.89 -11.84 39.40
N LYS A 484 26.06 -12.46 39.60
CA LYS A 484 26.16 -13.87 39.96
C LYS A 484 25.72 -14.11 41.40
N VAL A 485 24.80 -15.04 41.61
CA VAL A 485 24.26 -15.39 42.94
C VAL A 485 24.13 -16.89 43.11
N ARG A 486 24.24 -17.38 44.34
CA ARG A 486 24.02 -18.79 44.71
C ARG A 486 22.92 -18.86 45.75
N VAL A 487 21.86 -19.61 45.50
CA VAL A 487 20.68 -19.68 46.39
C VAL A 487 20.16 -21.10 46.55
N GLN A 488 19.44 -21.33 47.64
CA GLN A 488 18.78 -22.60 47.94
C GLN A 488 17.27 -22.55 47.64
N GLY A 489 16.80 -23.48 46.81
CA GLY A 489 15.40 -23.81 46.66
C GLY A 489 15.07 -25.12 47.35
N LYS A 490 14.30 -25.04 48.43
CA LYS A 490 13.88 -26.19 49.22
C LYS A 490 12.36 -26.25 49.30
N HIS A 491 11.81 -27.38 48.87
CA HIS A 491 10.40 -27.73 48.96
C HIS A 491 10.25 -28.91 49.91
N LYS A 492 9.66 -28.68 51.08
CA LYS A 492 9.34 -29.72 52.07
C LYS A 492 7.89 -29.56 52.50
N LYS A 493 7.03 -30.51 52.12
CA LYS A 493 5.61 -30.51 52.53
C LYS A 493 5.23 -31.88 53.08
N GLN A 494 4.66 -31.86 54.28
CA GLN A 494 4.19 -33.05 54.99
C GLN A 494 2.69 -32.86 55.25
N SER A 495 1.87 -32.97 54.20
CA SER A 495 0.42 -33.17 54.34
C SER A 495 0.15 -34.67 54.49
N GLY A 496 -0.96 -35.08 55.10
CA GLY A 496 -1.28 -36.47 55.48
C GLY A 496 -1.41 -37.53 54.36
N GLY A 497 -0.75 -37.35 53.21
CA GLY A 497 -0.52 -38.33 52.13
C GLY A 497 0.98 -38.51 51.85
N HIS A 498 1.36 -38.85 50.61
CA HIS A 498 2.77 -38.98 50.20
C HIS A 498 3.56 -37.69 50.47
N GLY A 499 4.68 -37.79 51.19
CA GLY A 499 5.54 -36.65 51.49
C GLY A 499 6.18 -36.08 50.22
N GLN A 500 6.48 -34.78 50.23
CA GLN A 500 7.20 -34.11 49.14
C GLN A 500 8.49 -33.48 49.67
N TYR A 501 9.62 -33.90 49.11
CA TYR A 501 10.95 -33.38 49.44
C TYR A 501 11.78 -33.13 48.17
N GLY A 502 12.15 -31.87 47.93
CA GLY A 502 13.13 -31.48 46.91
C GLY A 502 14.00 -30.36 47.45
N ASP A 503 15.32 -30.46 47.27
CA ASP A 503 16.27 -29.46 47.76
C ASP A 503 17.43 -29.34 46.78
N CYS A 504 17.63 -28.15 46.23
CA CYS A 504 18.68 -27.85 45.27
C CYS A 504 19.30 -26.48 45.53
N PHE A 505 20.60 -26.39 45.29
CA PHE A 505 21.34 -25.14 45.23
C PHE A 505 21.65 -24.86 43.77
N ILE A 506 21.33 -23.63 43.36
CA ILE A 506 21.65 -23.16 42.03
C ILE A 506 22.59 -21.96 42.13
N VAL A 507 23.53 -21.88 41.20
CA VAL A 507 24.33 -20.70 40.90
C VAL A 507 23.77 -20.11 39.62
N MET A 508 23.26 -18.88 39.70
CA MET A 508 22.71 -18.16 38.56
C MET A 508 23.63 -16.99 38.20
N GLU A 509 23.99 -16.88 36.92
CA GLU A 509 24.90 -15.84 36.41
C GLU A 509 24.45 -15.30 35.05
N PRO A 510 24.74 -14.03 34.72
CA PRO A 510 24.33 -13.45 33.44
C PRO A 510 25.13 -14.04 32.27
N LEU A 511 24.49 -14.12 31.11
CA LEU A 511 25.12 -14.40 29.82
C LEU A 511 25.23 -13.11 28.98
N PRO A 512 26.11 -13.08 27.96
CA PRO A 512 26.07 -12.05 26.93
C PRO A 512 24.68 -11.96 26.28
N ARG A 513 24.34 -10.77 25.77
CA ARG A 513 23.06 -10.53 25.10
C ARG A 513 22.87 -11.47 23.91
N GLY A 514 21.71 -12.11 23.83
CA GLY A 514 21.42 -13.14 22.83
C GLY A 514 21.96 -14.53 23.19
N GLY A 515 22.54 -14.70 24.38
CA GLY A 515 23.01 -15.99 24.89
C GLY A 515 21.87 -16.92 25.33
N GLY A 516 20.66 -16.40 25.54
CA GLY A 516 19.48 -17.23 25.83
C GLY A 516 19.53 -17.86 27.23
N PHE A 517 19.26 -19.17 27.31
CA PHE A 517 19.27 -19.92 28.57
C PHE A 517 20.25 -21.08 28.49
N GLU A 518 21.12 -21.21 29.48
CA GLU A 518 22.06 -22.32 29.63
C GLU A 518 21.87 -23.02 30.98
N PHE A 519 21.69 -24.34 30.97
CA PHE A 519 21.64 -25.16 32.18
C PHE A 519 22.87 -26.06 32.28
N VAL A 520 23.52 -26.08 33.46
CA VAL A 520 24.71 -26.90 33.72
C VAL A 520 24.49 -27.78 34.94
N ASP A 521 24.64 -29.09 34.74
CA ASP A 521 24.72 -30.07 35.82
C ASP A 521 26.16 -30.14 36.36
N ALA A 522 26.36 -29.66 37.58
CA ALA A 522 27.62 -29.75 38.32
C ALA A 522 27.49 -30.64 39.57
N ILE A 523 26.49 -31.52 39.64
CA ILE A 523 26.26 -32.39 40.79
C ILE A 523 27.36 -33.47 40.88
N VAL A 524 28.01 -33.52 42.05
CA VAL A 524 29.03 -34.52 42.39
C VAL A 524 28.52 -35.44 43.50
N GLY A 525 28.89 -36.72 43.46
CA GLY A 525 28.61 -37.68 44.54
C GLY A 525 27.15 -38.13 44.66
N GLY A 526 26.28 -37.82 43.69
CA GLY A 526 24.91 -38.32 43.65
C GLY A 526 23.97 -37.71 44.71
N VAL A 527 24.31 -36.54 45.26
CA VAL A 527 23.49 -35.83 46.27
C VAL A 527 22.11 -35.41 45.76
N ILE A 528 21.94 -35.34 44.45
CA ILE A 528 20.66 -35.39 43.74
C ILE A 528 20.73 -36.57 42.75
N PRO A 529 19.79 -37.53 42.78
CA PRO A 529 19.70 -38.57 41.77
C PRO A 529 19.57 -37.97 40.36
N ARG A 530 20.36 -38.47 39.40
CA ARG A 530 20.40 -37.94 38.02
C ARG A 530 19.03 -37.83 37.35
N GLN A 531 18.10 -38.73 37.69
CA GLN A 531 16.73 -38.71 37.18
C GLN A 531 15.91 -37.47 37.58
N TYR A 532 16.29 -36.76 38.66
CA TYR A 532 15.57 -35.56 39.12
C TYR A 532 16.21 -34.24 38.65
N ILE A 533 17.42 -34.28 38.07
CA ILE A 533 18.11 -33.08 37.58
C ILE A 533 17.34 -32.39 36.44
N PRO A 534 16.81 -33.12 35.43
CA PRO A 534 15.95 -32.52 34.40
C PRO A 534 14.68 -31.87 34.98
N ALA A 535 14.19 -32.35 36.13
CA ALA A 535 13.04 -31.74 36.79
C ALA A 535 13.38 -30.37 37.38
N VAL A 536 14.58 -30.21 37.94
CA VAL A 536 15.09 -28.91 38.42
C VAL A 536 15.18 -27.92 37.26
N GLU A 537 15.78 -28.34 36.14
CA GLU A 537 15.86 -27.54 34.91
C GLU A 537 14.47 -27.12 34.42
N LYS A 538 13.53 -28.06 34.31
CA LYS A 538 12.14 -27.77 33.93
C LYS A 538 11.47 -26.78 34.88
N GLY A 539 11.76 -26.88 36.18
CA GLY A 539 11.28 -25.94 37.20
C GLY A 539 11.83 -24.52 37.01
N VAL A 540 13.09 -24.40 36.59
CA VAL A 540 13.74 -23.12 36.25
C VAL A 540 13.13 -22.53 34.98
N VAL A 541 13.02 -23.31 33.90
CA VAL A 541 12.49 -22.87 32.60
C VAL A 541 11.05 -22.36 32.73
N GLU A 542 10.19 -23.09 33.44
CA GLU A 542 8.81 -22.66 33.66
C GLU A 542 8.73 -21.40 34.55
N ALA A 543 9.64 -21.26 35.52
CA ALA A 543 9.67 -20.09 36.39
C ALA A 543 10.23 -18.85 35.66
N SER A 544 11.16 -19.02 34.71
CA SER A 544 11.73 -17.91 33.94
C SER A 544 10.81 -17.36 32.85
N ALA A 545 9.73 -18.08 32.52
CA ALA A 545 8.70 -17.58 31.60
C ALA A 545 7.97 -16.34 32.14
N LYS A 546 7.90 -16.16 33.46
CA LYS A 546 7.36 -14.97 34.13
C LYS A 546 8.40 -14.38 35.08
N GLY A 547 9.04 -13.30 34.65
CA GLY A 547 10.05 -12.58 35.40
C GLY A 547 9.55 -11.97 36.72
N VAL A 548 10.49 -11.50 37.53
CA VAL A 548 10.24 -11.02 38.90
C VAL A 548 9.96 -9.52 38.98
N LEU A 549 10.32 -8.74 37.95
CA LEU A 549 10.11 -7.29 37.94
C LEU A 549 8.69 -6.92 37.49
N ALA A 550 8.37 -7.27 36.25
CA ALA A 550 7.12 -6.92 35.57
C ALA A 550 6.43 -8.15 34.96
N GLY A 551 7.02 -9.35 35.10
CA GLY A 551 6.42 -10.58 34.62
C GLY A 551 6.77 -10.91 33.17
N PHE A 552 7.74 -10.22 32.58
CA PHE A 552 8.21 -10.52 31.23
C PHE A 552 9.16 -11.73 31.24
N PRO A 553 9.30 -12.46 30.12
CA PRO A 553 10.22 -13.60 30.04
C PRO A 553 11.66 -13.17 30.36
N CYS A 554 12.33 -13.94 31.22
CA CYS A 554 13.73 -13.72 31.56
C CYS A 554 14.64 -14.43 30.54
N VAL A 555 15.68 -13.74 30.08
CA VAL A 555 16.64 -14.21 29.07
C VAL A 555 18.08 -13.85 29.45
N ASP A 556 19.03 -14.43 28.72
CA ASP A 556 20.47 -14.23 28.86
C ASP A 556 20.99 -14.57 30.26
N PHE A 557 20.70 -15.78 30.74
CA PHE A 557 21.18 -16.26 32.03
C PHE A 557 21.55 -17.74 32.00
N LYS A 558 22.53 -18.08 32.82
CA LYS A 558 23.02 -19.44 33.03
C LYS A 558 22.66 -19.89 34.44
N VAL A 559 22.19 -21.13 34.56
CA VAL A 559 21.92 -21.79 35.84
C VAL A 559 22.77 -23.04 35.96
N THR A 560 23.61 -23.07 36.98
CA THR A 560 24.40 -24.25 37.34
C THR A 560 23.83 -24.86 38.62
N VAL A 561 23.42 -26.14 38.58
CA VAL A 561 23.02 -26.87 39.78
C VAL A 561 24.24 -27.58 40.36
N ASP A 562 24.66 -27.18 41.57
CA ASP A 562 25.95 -27.60 42.14
C ASP A 562 25.82 -28.44 43.41
N TYR A 563 24.66 -28.40 44.07
CA TYR A 563 24.42 -29.12 45.32
C TYR A 563 22.93 -29.34 45.56
N GLY A 564 22.59 -30.20 46.52
CA GLY A 564 21.21 -30.43 46.94
C GLY A 564 21.11 -31.59 47.93
N SER A 565 19.88 -31.99 48.23
CA SER A 565 19.62 -33.17 49.01
C SER A 565 18.30 -33.83 48.58
N TYR A 566 18.19 -35.13 48.79
CA TYR A 566 16.97 -35.89 48.53
C TYR A 566 16.62 -36.80 49.72
N HIS A 567 15.35 -37.21 49.77
CA HIS A 567 14.86 -38.22 50.71
C HIS A 567 14.36 -39.42 49.91
N ALA A 568 14.77 -40.64 50.28
CA ALA A 568 14.53 -41.83 49.47
C ALA A 568 13.05 -42.14 49.23
N VAL A 569 12.17 -41.72 50.14
CA VAL A 569 10.72 -42.01 50.09
C VAL A 569 9.89 -40.80 49.66
N ASP A 570 10.31 -39.60 50.05
CA ASP A 570 9.51 -38.38 49.87
C ASP A 570 9.95 -37.53 48.66
N SER A 571 11.09 -37.86 48.05
CA SER A 571 11.53 -37.16 46.84
C SER A 571 10.84 -37.66 45.59
N SER A 572 10.43 -36.70 44.76
CA SER A 572 9.78 -36.95 43.48
C SER A 572 10.24 -35.92 42.46
N GLU A 573 10.03 -36.23 41.18
CA GLU A 573 10.29 -35.31 40.06
C GLU A 573 9.59 -33.96 40.29
N MET A 574 8.30 -34.01 40.68
CA MET A 574 7.52 -32.79 40.97
C MET A 574 8.10 -31.98 42.14
N ALA A 575 8.61 -32.64 43.19
CA ALA A 575 9.21 -31.93 44.32
C ALA A 575 10.49 -31.19 43.93
N PHE A 576 11.34 -31.79 43.09
CA PHE A 576 12.55 -31.15 42.56
C PHE A 576 12.24 -30.06 41.53
N LYS A 577 11.18 -30.22 40.74
CA LYS A 577 10.67 -29.15 39.87
C LYS A 577 10.24 -27.92 40.66
N VAL A 578 9.48 -28.11 41.75
CA VAL A 578 9.09 -26.99 42.63
C VAL A 578 10.29 -26.39 43.34
N ALA A 579 11.25 -27.21 43.79
CA ALA A 579 12.49 -26.74 44.37
C ALA A 579 13.29 -25.85 43.40
N GLY A 580 13.43 -26.27 42.13
CA GLY A 580 14.07 -25.46 41.07
C GLY A 580 13.36 -24.14 40.81
N SER A 581 12.03 -24.14 40.77
CA SER A 581 11.22 -22.91 40.63
C SER A 581 11.43 -21.93 41.80
N ILE A 582 11.45 -22.43 43.04
CA ILE A 582 11.72 -21.62 44.24
C ILE A 582 13.15 -21.07 44.21
N ALA A 583 14.12 -21.90 43.81
CA ALA A 583 15.52 -21.50 43.69
C ALA A 583 15.65 -20.35 42.68
N TYR A 584 15.08 -20.50 41.48
CA TYR A 584 15.10 -19.47 40.44
C TYR A 584 14.51 -18.14 40.93
N LYS A 585 13.31 -18.14 41.53
CA LYS A 585 12.65 -16.90 41.98
C LYS A 585 13.49 -16.13 43.00
N LYS A 586 14.12 -16.83 43.94
CA LYS A 586 15.05 -16.20 44.90
C LYS A 586 16.28 -15.65 44.21
N ALA A 587 16.87 -16.45 43.30
CA ALA A 587 18.06 -16.06 42.56
C ALA A 587 17.79 -14.80 41.73
N ALA A 588 16.68 -14.76 40.99
CA ALA A 588 16.26 -13.64 40.15
C ALA A 588 16.15 -12.32 40.92
N ILE A 589 15.60 -12.35 42.14
CA ILE A 589 15.50 -11.15 43.00
C ILE A 589 16.89 -10.68 43.46
N ASP A 590 17.72 -11.61 43.93
CA ASP A 590 19.04 -11.29 44.49
C ASP A 590 20.09 -10.91 43.42
N ALA A 591 19.86 -11.32 42.16
CA ALA A 591 20.77 -11.14 41.03
C ALA A 591 20.70 -9.75 40.37
N LYS A 592 20.02 -8.79 41.00
CA LYS A 592 19.79 -7.43 40.49
C LYS A 592 19.15 -7.48 39.09
N PRO A 593 17.86 -7.85 39.00
CA PRO A 593 17.18 -7.97 37.73
C PRO A 593 17.02 -6.60 37.06
N ILE A 594 17.07 -6.57 35.73
CA ILE A 594 16.86 -5.38 34.90
C ILE A 594 15.89 -5.70 33.76
N LEU A 595 15.33 -4.64 33.17
CA LEU A 595 14.47 -4.73 31.99
C LEU A 595 15.30 -4.52 30.71
N LEU A 596 14.95 -5.25 29.66
CA LEU A 596 15.45 -5.08 28.31
C LEU A 596 14.31 -4.68 27.37
N GLU A 597 14.58 -3.77 26.44
CA GLU A 597 13.68 -3.40 25.35
C GLU A 597 14.20 -3.87 23.99
N PRO A 598 13.29 -4.16 23.05
CA PRO A 598 13.67 -4.50 21.68
C PRO A 598 14.16 -3.25 20.94
N ILE A 599 15.35 -3.36 20.35
CA ILE A 599 15.94 -2.37 19.46
C ILE A 599 15.67 -2.80 18.02
N MET A 600 15.12 -1.87 17.25
CA MET A 600 14.81 -2.02 15.84
C MET A 600 15.90 -1.40 14.99
N GLU A 601 16.35 -2.11 13.96
CA GLU A 601 17.09 -1.52 12.86
C GLU A 601 16.08 -0.86 11.91
N VAL A 602 16.18 0.45 11.76
CA VAL A 602 15.29 1.28 10.97
C VAL A 602 16.06 1.83 9.77
N SER A 603 15.43 1.76 8.59
CA SER A 603 15.89 2.47 7.39
C SER A 603 14.86 3.53 7.01
N VAL A 604 15.22 4.81 7.12
CA VAL A 604 14.36 5.95 6.73
C VAL A 604 14.82 6.46 5.37
N ILE A 605 13.92 6.56 4.40
CA ILE A 605 14.18 7.02 3.04
C ILE A 605 13.46 8.34 2.82
N ALA A 606 14.19 9.41 2.52
CA ALA A 606 13.61 10.72 2.23
C ALA A 606 14.54 11.58 1.33
N PRO A 607 14.04 12.65 0.71
CA PRO A 607 14.86 13.64 0.00
C PRO A 607 15.91 14.31 0.91
N ASP A 608 17.02 14.75 0.31
CA ASP A 608 18.19 15.31 1.01
C ASP A 608 17.86 16.56 1.85
N GLU A 609 16.89 17.36 1.40
CA GLU A 609 16.45 18.58 2.08
C GLU A 609 15.92 18.38 3.50
N TYR A 610 15.42 17.17 3.83
CA TYR A 610 14.87 16.86 5.15
C TYR A 610 15.88 16.16 6.09
N MET A 611 17.12 15.93 5.66
CA MET A 611 18.07 15.11 6.42
C MET A 611 18.40 15.70 7.79
N GLY A 612 18.50 17.03 7.91
CA GLY A 612 18.79 17.71 9.17
C GLY A 612 17.74 17.44 10.25
N ASP A 613 16.46 17.61 9.88
CA ASP A 613 15.32 17.41 10.80
C ASP A 613 15.18 15.93 11.19
N LEU A 614 15.37 15.01 10.23
CA LEU A 614 15.30 13.56 10.49
C LEU A 614 16.41 13.09 11.45
N MET A 615 17.63 13.59 11.28
CA MET A 615 18.74 13.29 12.20
C MET A 615 18.45 13.83 13.61
N GLY A 616 17.85 15.02 13.71
CA GLY A 616 17.43 15.59 14.99
C GLY A 616 16.38 14.75 15.70
N ASP A 617 15.32 14.36 14.98
CA ASP A 617 14.22 13.55 15.54
C ASP A 617 14.70 12.15 15.96
N LEU A 618 15.47 11.44 15.11
CA LEU A 618 16.01 10.12 15.45
C LEU A 618 16.83 10.15 16.74
N ASN A 619 17.69 11.16 16.91
CA ASN A 619 18.47 11.31 18.15
C ASN A 619 17.58 11.61 19.36
N SER A 620 16.52 12.43 19.19
CA SER A 620 15.57 12.71 20.26
C SER A 620 14.81 11.45 20.73
N ARG A 621 14.63 10.48 19.83
CA ARG A 621 14.00 9.17 20.09
C ARG A 621 14.97 8.10 20.56
N ARG A 622 16.12 8.49 21.11
CA ARG A 622 17.17 7.56 21.56
C ARG A 622 17.71 6.68 20.43
N GLY A 623 17.54 7.11 19.18
CA GLY A 623 18.06 6.43 18.02
C GLY A 623 19.56 6.64 17.88
N ARG A 624 20.27 5.57 17.52
CA ARG A 624 21.69 5.60 17.18
C ARG A 624 21.87 5.41 15.69
N VAL A 625 22.23 6.49 15.00
CA VAL A 625 22.48 6.46 13.56
C VAL A 625 23.74 5.63 13.27
N LEU A 626 23.60 4.67 12.35
CA LEU A 626 24.66 3.76 11.91
C LEU A 626 25.38 4.30 10.66
N GLY A 627 24.63 4.98 9.78
CA GLY A 627 25.17 5.55 8.54
C GLY A 627 24.07 6.11 7.64
N MET A 628 24.51 6.71 6.54
CA MET A 628 23.65 7.26 5.49
C MET A 628 24.15 6.78 4.13
N ASP A 629 23.26 6.25 3.31
CA ASP A 629 23.54 5.75 1.95
C ASP A 629 22.71 6.54 0.93
N ALA A 630 23.29 6.82 -0.24
CA ALA A 630 22.56 7.47 -1.33
C ALA A 630 21.64 6.48 -2.08
N ALA A 631 20.44 6.90 -2.42
CA ALA A 631 19.45 6.14 -3.19
C ALA A 631 18.80 7.00 -4.27
N GLY A 632 19.52 7.21 -5.38
CA GLY A 632 19.04 8.06 -6.48
C GLY A 632 18.90 9.52 -6.06
N LYS A 633 17.70 10.09 -6.19
CA LYS A 633 17.37 11.45 -5.71
C LYS A 633 17.07 11.51 -4.20
N LYS A 634 17.09 10.38 -3.50
CA LYS A 634 16.78 10.25 -2.06
C LYS A 634 17.99 9.76 -1.28
N GLN A 635 17.95 9.92 0.04
CA GLN A 635 18.93 9.40 0.99
C GLN A 635 18.27 8.35 1.89
N ILE A 636 19.06 7.37 2.33
CA ILE A 636 18.64 6.32 3.28
C ILE A 636 19.45 6.49 4.57
N ILE A 637 18.77 6.80 5.68
CA ILE A 637 19.36 6.82 7.02
C ILE A 637 19.13 5.47 7.69
N LYS A 638 20.19 4.80 8.11
CA LYS A 638 20.12 3.58 8.91
C LYS A 638 20.37 3.90 10.38
N ALA A 639 19.48 3.47 11.27
CA ALA A 639 19.59 3.73 12.69
C ALA A 639 19.07 2.56 13.55
N ASN A 640 19.66 2.37 14.72
CA ASN A 640 19.11 1.49 15.76
C ASN A 640 18.24 2.32 16.70
N VAL A 641 16.95 2.01 16.82
CA VAL A 641 16.01 2.77 17.66
C VAL A 641 15.15 1.84 18.51
N PRO A 642 14.88 2.16 19.78
CA PRO A 642 13.96 1.38 20.60
C PRO A 642 12.56 1.33 19.99
N MET A 643 11.96 0.12 19.93
CA MET A 643 10.64 -0.08 19.31
C MET A 643 9.57 0.83 19.91
N ALA A 644 9.62 1.06 21.23
CA ALA A 644 8.64 1.87 21.96
C ALA A 644 8.53 3.32 21.44
N GLU A 645 9.64 3.89 20.97
CA GLU A 645 9.71 5.28 20.46
C GLU A 645 9.20 5.39 19.01
N PHE A 646 9.08 4.25 18.34
CA PHE A 646 8.79 4.15 16.90
C PHE A 646 7.39 3.66 16.56
N LEU A 647 6.60 3.23 17.55
CA LEU A 647 5.21 2.76 17.35
C LEU A 647 4.29 3.80 16.69
N LYS A 648 4.61 5.09 16.86
CA LYS A 648 3.84 6.21 16.30
C LYS A 648 4.70 7.12 15.41
N TYR A 649 5.78 6.59 14.82
CA TYR A 649 6.71 7.41 14.04
C TYR A 649 6.15 7.86 12.68
N ALA A 650 5.31 7.04 12.04
CA ALA A 650 4.86 7.31 10.67
C ALA A 650 4.18 8.70 10.48
N PRO A 651 3.27 9.16 11.36
CA PRO A 651 2.72 10.52 11.29
C PRO A 651 3.77 11.63 11.43
N ASP A 652 4.71 11.46 12.35
CA ASP A 652 5.76 12.45 12.62
C ASP A 652 6.73 12.55 11.43
N LEU A 653 7.17 11.41 10.89
CA LEU A 653 7.98 11.34 9.66
C LEU A 653 7.30 12.05 8.50
N ARG A 654 6.00 11.84 8.32
CA ARG A 654 5.23 12.49 7.25
C ARG A 654 5.18 13.98 7.42
N SER A 655 4.96 14.47 8.64
CA SER A 655 4.93 15.90 8.92
C SER A 655 6.28 16.55 8.63
N MET A 656 7.39 15.89 8.99
CA MET A 656 8.74 16.41 8.74
C MET A 656 9.12 16.42 7.26
N THR A 657 8.69 15.42 6.50
CA THR A 657 9.12 15.21 5.10
C THR A 657 8.08 15.63 4.06
N GLN A 658 7.02 16.33 4.50
CA GLN A 658 5.87 16.67 3.66
C GLN A 658 5.27 15.44 2.93
N GLY A 659 5.34 14.27 3.56
CA GLY A 659 4.84 13.00 3.02
C GLY A 659 5.76 12.29 2.02
N SER A 660 6.97 12.81 1.75
CA SER A 660 7.96 12.16 0.87
C SER A 660 8.73 11.01 1.53
N GLY A 661 8.78 11.00 2.86
CA GLY A 661 9.53 10.04 3.64
C GLY A 661 8.81 8.70 3.80
N THR A 662 9.56 7.61 3.69
CA THR A 662 9.14 6.26 4.06
C THR A 662 10.14 5.64 5.02
N PHE A 663 9.76 4.58 5.73
CA PHE A 663 10.70 3.84 6.55
C PHE A 663 10.33 2.36 6.62
N THR A 664 11.34 1.54 6.91
CA THR A 664 11.18 0.13 7.26
C THR A 664 11.82 -0.14 8.61
N MET A 665 11.33 -1.16 9.31
CA MET A 665 11.87 -1.58 10.60
C MET A 665 12.06 -3.10 10.64
N LYS A 666 13.14 -3.56 11.26
CA LYS A 666 13.42 -4.97 11.51
C LYS A 666 14.00 -5.14 12.92
N PHE A 667 13.64 -6.23 13.60
CA PHE A 667 14.24 -6.53 14.90
C PHE A 667 15.76 -6.71 14.78
N SER A 668 16.51 -6.05 15.66
CA SER A 668 17.97 -6.16 15.73
C SER A 668 18.40 -7.00 16.94
N HIS A 669 18.16 -6.49 18.15
CA HIS A 669 18.56 -7.13 19.40
C HIS A 669 17.79 -6.54 20.59
N TYR A 670 18.05 -7.04 21.80
CA TYR A 670 17.57 -6.47 23.06
C TYR A 670 18.67 -5.66 23.74
N ASP A 671 18.33 -4.50 24.27
CA ASP A 671 19.24 -3.64 25.05
C ASP A 671 18.61 -3.19 26.37
N GLU A 672 19.43 -2.71 27.30
CA GLU A 672 19.00 -2.29 28.63
C GLU A 672 18.12 -1.04 28.58
N VAL A 673 16.96 -1.11 29.24
CA VAL A 673 16.06 0.04 29.36
C VAL A 673 16.65 1.06 30.33
N PRO A 674 16.72 2.36 29.97
CA PRO A 674 17.12 3.42 30.89
C PRO A 674 16.29 3.40 32.18
N SER A 675 16.93 3.62 33.33
CA SER A 675 16.31 3.39 34.65
C SER A 675 15.00 4.17 34.86
N GLU A 676 14.93 5.43 34.41
CA GLU A 676 13.73 6.27 34.51
C GLU A 676 12.53 5.72 33.72
N ILE A 677 12.79 5.07 32.58
CA ILE A 677 11.76 4.45 31.73
C ILE A 677 11.37 3.09 32.32
N ALA A 678 12.35 2.31 32.79
CA ALA A 678 12.13 1.00 33.38
C ALA A 678 11.16 1.06 34.57
N GLU A 679 11.33 2.04 35.47
CA GLU A 679 10.45 2.24 36.63
C GLU A 679 8.98 2.47 36.20
N LYS A 680 8.76 3.32 35.19
CA LYS A 680 7.41 3.61 34.66
C LYS A 680 6.77 2.37 34.03
N VAL A 681 7.54 1.57 33.29
CA VAL A 681 7.05 0.34 32.67
C VAL A 681 6.67 -0.68 33.74
N ILE A 682 7.53 -0.87 34.76
CA ILE A 682 7.27 -1.80 35.86
C ILE A 682 6.01 -1.40 36.64
N GLU A 683 5.83 -0.11 36.94
CA GLU A 683 4.65 0.36 37.66
C GLU A 683 3.35 0.14 36.85
N LYS A 684 3.39 0.43 35.55
CA LYS A 684 2.26 0.25 34.64
C LYS A 684 1.82 -1.22 34.56
N GLU A 685 2.76 -2.14 34.41
CA GLU A 685 2.47 -3.57 34.30
C GLU A 685 2.00 -4.17 35.63
N LYS A 686 2.54 -3.73 36.76
CA LYS A 686 2.03 -4.14 38.08
C LYS A 686 0.58 -3.72 38.29
N LYS A 687 0.22 -2.49 37.92
CA LYS A 687 -1.17 -2.01 37.95
C LYS A 687 -2.09 -2.79 37.01
N ALA A 688 -1.60 -3.20 35.83
CA ALA A 688 -2.38 -4.03 34.92
C ALA A 688 -2.66 -5.42 35.53
N GLN A 689 -1.65 -6.05 36.14
CA GLN A 689 -1.77 -7.37 36.79
C GLN A 689 -2.64 -7.37 38.05
N GLU A 690 -2.87 -6.22 38.69
CA GLU A 690 -3.79 -6.08 39.82
C GLU A 690 -5.26 -5.91 39.39
N ASN A 691 -5.50 -5.53 38.13
CA ASN A 691 -6.84 -5.29 37.58
C ASN A 691 -7.38 -6.46 36.73
N ASP A 692 -6.51 -7.35 36.26
CA ASP A 692 -6.85 -8.66 35.65
C ASP A 692 -7.03 -9.74 36.73
#